data_AF-A0A257TQ71-F1
#
_entry.id   AF-A0A257TQ71-F1
#
_cell.length_a   1.000
_cell.length_b   1.000
_cell.length_c   1.000
_cell.angle_alpha   90.00
_cell.angle_beta   90.00
_cell.angle_gamma   90.00
#
_symmetry.space_group_name_H-M   'P 1'
#
loop_
_entity.id
_entity.type
_entity.pdbx_description
1 polymer ?
#
loop_
_entity_poly.entity_id
_entity_poly.type
_entity_poly.pdbx_seq_one_letter_code
_entity_poly.pdbx_strand_id
1 'polypeptide(L)'
;TSITFSANGSNGIRILEGTLSSNASLITRSIAGFTNIAYIIDNLTIGSSAVLTINPGVVMKFSNSYASIAVNGALVADGTATAPIVFTSFKDDSNGGDTNNDGNSSVPNRGDWNTVDFNASSLDSLNSLKHCDFRYGGSNYYEYYYRYGEMRVFNAALKADSCIFEQSNTAGIGSFGSAHPAISNSEINNVNSTPVSMSMFSNPTFTNNSAQNVGSMALGIVPETYSVNDTVPIRNFAGYTNITYYLYSTCTINTGTLITIPAGTVFKNGSWTIDGAIAVAGTSGQPVIFTDARDDAYGNPGDSNGDGSATQPSIAGGNRFNFDDVSMDSLSTVRYAMFRYTDIGIYLQQAGPNINNCTFDHTNWGLYLNGVSNPAVDSCLFRDLTYAPFQTSLVSYPKSTLADSISGTTYRAIGVISETLVQDVTLPKRNFAGKTNIPYVFKNYTVASNATLTVAPGVILKFFNGAGLTVNKGLNAVGGFTADSTIVFTDYRDDFYGGDTNADSTATTPNSYYAGWSGIAFADQSLDNLCQLSHCIIRYAGLSYSGAAITTTNASPTITYCSITNNYDGIRAGGASNPVVNYSDIYSNSGYGVNNVNKSFNIDARWNWWGSNTGPTHASNPGGTGEGITDSVRYSPYLGAGASNPVEGDVSLNGSVQAFDASLILKYVVAPVGPDSLNEAQMRVADVSGVGGITAYDASLILQYVVGLISVFPAEASSNMKVLSPATKGQLALQKVSGVKLTVANVTVNRGDSVIVPVNLENVEGVTSAQINVKYDPKLFTFEKVLVGDITSGFSVASANDKEKGYLNVAMAGASMLKENGTVGYLQFRVADDVSGRVNSPISIVRFLANESDLTKLTSAGQVEVIGKPTSFVLEQNYPNPFNPSTT
;
A
#
# COMPACT_ATOMS: atom_id res chain seq x y z
N THR A 1 71.42 33.05 -26.48
CA THR A 1 70.63 34.14 -27.12
C THR A 1 70.38 33.90 -28.61
N SER A 2 70.55 32.68 -29.12
CA SER A 2 70.33 32.33 -30.54
C SER A 2 69.64 30.97 -30.70
N ILE A 3 68.71 30.65 -29.79
CA ILE A 3 67.86 29.46 -29.87
C ILE A 3 66.57 29.89 -30.56
N THR A 4 66.19 29.21 -31.63
CA THR A 4 64.90 29.38 -32.33
C THR A 4 64.24 28.01 -32.41
N PHE A 5 62.96 27.92 -32.10
CA PHE A 5 62.18 26.70 -32.30
C PHE A 5 61.60 26.70 -33.71
N SER A 6 61.92 25.69 -34.51
CA SER A 6 61.43 25.55 -35.89
C SER A 6 61.06 24.10 -36.16
N ALA A 7 59.83 23.85 -36.63
CA ALA A 7 59.31 22.52 -36.91
C ALA A 7 59.34 21.53 -35.71
N ASN A 8 59.20 22.05 -34.48
CA ASN A 8 59.09 21.21 -33.29
C ASN A 8 57.67 20.63 -33.15
N GLY A 9 57.55 19.45 -32.55
CA GLY A 9 56.26 18.89 -32.15
C GLY A 9 55.67 19.48 -30.86
N SER A 10 56.42 20.34 -30.16
CA SER A 10 55.97 21.04 -28.96
C SER A 10 56.82 22.30 -28.69
N ASN A 11 56.20 23.34 -28.14
CA ASN A 11 56.84 24.59 -27.71
C ASN A 11 56.93 24.70 -26.18
N GLY A 12 57.34 23.63 -25.50
CA GLY A 12 57.48 23.58 -24.03
C GLY A 12 58.80 22.96 -23.56
N ILE A 13 59.11 23.11 -22.27
CA ILE A 13 60.25 22.44 -21.62
C ILE A 13 59.75 21.14 -21.00
N ARG A 14 60.02 20.01 -21.64
CA ARG A 14 59.65 18.70 -21.09
C ARG A 14 60.54 18.33 -19.90
N ILE A 15 59.92 18.01 -18.77
CA ILE A 15 60.61 17.42 -17.62
C ILE A 15 60.82 15.92 -17.93
N LEU A 16 62.08 15.52 -18.08
CA LEU A 16 62.45 14.13 -18.36
C LEU A 16 62.51 13.26 -17.11
N GLU A 17 62.58 13.88 -15.94
CA GLU A 17 62.74 13.20 -14.67
C GLU A 17 61.43 12.54 -14.25
N GLY A 18 61.37 11.22 -14.30
CA GLY A 18 60.22 10.45 -13.80
C GLY A 18 60.12 10.44 -12.28
N THR A 19 61.27 10.50 -11.60
CA THR A 19 61.36 10.56 -10.13
C THR A 19 62.43 11.54 -9.68
N LEU A 20 62.01 12.61 -9.02
CA LEU A 20 62.86 13.59 -8.37
C LEU A 20 63.43 13.01 -7.07
N SER A 21 64.74 12.83 -7.02
CA SER A 21 65.45 12.18 -5.88
C SER A 21 66.08 13.17 -4.89
N SER A 22 66.14 14.46 -5.22
CA SER A 22 66.70 15.51 -4.40
C SER A 22 65.94 16.83 -4.59
N ASN A 23 66.19 17.83 -3.75
CA ASN A 23 65.47 19.09 -3.84
C ASN A 23 65.71 19.80 -5.18
N ALA A 24 64.63 20.33 -5.76
CA ALA A 24 64.68 21.09 -7.00
C ALA A 24 63.74 22.29 -6.96
N SER A 25 64.02 23.28 -7.83
CA SER A 25 63.17 24.45 -7.99
C SER A 25 62.86 24.73 -9.46
N LEU A 26 61.58 24.92 -9.77
CA LEU A 26 61.11 25.40 -11.06
C LEU A 26 60.89 26.90 -11.00
N ILE A 27 61.38 27.61 -12.02
CA ILE A 27 61.25 29.06 -12.15
C ILE A 27 60.69 29.41 -13.52
N THR A 28 60.14 30.60 -13.66
CA THR A 28 59.71 31.09 -14.98
C THR A 28 60.90 31.14 -15.94
N ARG A 29 60.70 30.69 -17.18
CA ARG A 29 61.75 30.65 -18.21
C ARG A 29 61.26 31.35 -19.46
N SER A 30 62.13 32.16 -20.06
CA SER A 30 61.89 32.73 -21.39
C SER A 30 62.98 32.26 -22.33
N ILE A 31 62.60 31.52 -23.37
CA ILE A 31 63.53 30.90 -24.33
C ILE A 31 62.91 30.91 -25.72
N ALA A 32 63.75 31.05 -26.75
CA ALA A 32 63.32 30.97 -28.15
C ALA A 32 62.15 31.90 -28.55
N GLY A 33 62.04 33.06 -27.89
CA GLY A 33 60.96 34.03 -28.13
C GLY A 33 59.68 33.79 -27.33
N PHE A 34 59.56 32.65 -26.64
CA PHE A 34 58.45 32.36 -25.74
C PHE A 34 58.73 32.96 -24.36
N THR A 35 57.81 33.79 -23.88
CA THR A 35 57.86 34.35 -22.52
C THR A 35 57.14 33.41 -21.57
N ASN A 36 57.78 33.06 -20.45
CA ASN A 36 57.24 32.10 -19.47
C ASN A 36 56.76 30.79 -20.11
N ILE A 37 57.65 30.15 -20.84
CA ILE A 37 57.40 28.88 -21.52
C ILE A 37 56.95 27.81 -20.52
N ALA A 38 55.93 27.02 -20.89
CA ALA A 38 55.39 25.98 -20.03
C ALA A 38 56.34 24.79 -19.83
N TYR A 39 56.26 24.16 -18.66
CA TYR A 39 56.89 22.87 -18.39
C TYR A 39 55.93 21.73 -18.76
N ILE A 40 56.38 20.78 -19.58
CA ILE A 40 55.58 19.62 -19.98
C ILE A 40 55.84 18.46 -19.02
N ILE A 41 54.77 17.93 -18.42
CA ILE A 41 54.79 16.82 -17.46
C ILE A 41 54.12 15.60 -18.08
N ASP A 42 54.84 14.48 -18.11
CA ASP A 42 54.24 13.18 -18.39
C ASP A 42 53.88 12.48 -17.09
N ASN A 43 54.86 12.11 -16.27
CA ASN A 43 54.66 11.60 -14.93
C ASN A 43 55.83 12.07 -14.08
N LEU A 44 55.54 12.63 -12.92
CA LEU A 44 56.57 13.12 -12.01
C LEU A 44 56.31 12.59 -10.60
N THR A 45 57.26 11.82 -10.07
CA THR A 45 57.25 11.43 -8.66
C THR A 45 58.22 12.31 -7.88
N ILE A 46 57.75 13.00 -6.85
CA ILE A 46 58.62 13.64 -5.87
C ILE A 46 58.96 12.58 -4.83
N GLY A 47 60.21 12.09 -4.81
CA GLY A 47 60.67 11.06 -3.89
C GLY A 47 60.61 11.51 -2.42
N SER A 48 60.57 10.57 -1.48
CA SER A 48 60.32 10.84 -0.05
C SER A 48 61.29 11.78 0.66
N SER A 49 62.50 11.96 0.11
CA SER A 49 63.52 12.88 0.61
C SER A 49 63.65 14.17 -0.21
N ALA A 50 62.80 14.38 -1.22
CA ALA A 50 62.88 15.50 -2.14
C ALA A 50 61.80 16.53 -1.86
N VAL A 51 62.15 17.79 -2.05
CA VAL A 51 61.23 18.93 -2.08
C VAL A 51 61.25 19.53 -3.48
N LEU A 52 60.09 19.59 -4.13
CA LEU A 52 59.91 20.38 -5.35
C LEU A 52 59.34 21.75 -4.98
N THR A 53 60.10 22.80 -5.21
CA THR A 53 59.61 24.18 -5.08
C THR A 53 59.24 24.74 -6.45
N ILE A 54 58.02 25.23 -6.62
CA ILE A 54 57.56 25.89 -7.84
C ILE A 54 57.41 27.37 -7.52
N ASN A 55 58.19 28.21 -8.20
CA ASN A 55 58.16 29.66 -7.97
C ASN A 55 56.91 30.31 -8.60
N PRO A 56 56.49 31.50 -8.11
CA PRO A 56 55.34 32.23 -8.66
C PRO A 56 55.39 32.40 -10.18
N GLY A 57 54.22 32.24 -10.82
CA GLY A 57 54.02 32.41 -12.26
C GLY A 57 54.39 31.21 -13.13
N VAL A 58 54.91 30.11 -12.59
CA VAL A 58 55.24 28.92 -13.39
C VAL A 58 53.98 28.26 -13.95
N VAL A 59 54.04 27.82 -15.23
CA VAL A 59 52.98 27.07 -15.90
C VAL A 59 53.44 25.62 -16.14
N MET A 60 52.64 24.67 -15.65
CA MET A 60 52.82 23.23 -15.74
C MET A 60 51.72 22.65 -16.63
N LYS A 61 52.10 21.90 -17.67
CA LYS A 61 51.20 21.32 -18.66
C LYS A 61 51.34 19.83 -18.77
N PHE A 62 50.24 19.11 -18.65
CA PHE A 62 50.23 17.65 -18.59
C PHE A 62 49.91 17.03 -19.95
N SER A 63 50.74 16.08 -20.39
CA SER A 63 50.77 15.63 -21.79
C SER A 63 49.59 14.78 -22.24
N ASN A 64 48.89 14.10 -21.31
CA ASN A 64 47.76 13.21 -21.60
C ASN A 64 46.96 12.86 -20.34
N SER A 65 45.83 12.14 -20.50
CA SER A 65 44.87 11.79 -19.45
C SER A 65 45.41 10.92 -18.32
N TYR A 66 46.63 10.40 -18.46
CA TYR A 66 47.31 9.57 -17.47
C TYR A 66 48.36 10.33 -16.69
N ALA A 67 48.70 11.54 -17.17
CA ALA A 67 49.79 12.31 -16.63
C ALA A 67 49.47 12.84 -15.24
N SER A 68 50.41 12.64 -14.31
CA SER A 68 50.22 12.97 -12.89
C SER A 68 51.49 13.46 -12.21
N ILE A 69 51.31 14.04 -11.02
CA ILE A 69 52.37 14.23 -10.04
C ILE A 69 52.07 13.38 -8.81
N ALA A 70 53.00 12.53 -8.40
CA ALA A 70 52.93 11.78 -7.15
C ALA A 70 53.90 12.37 -6.12
N VAL A 71 53.36 12.97 -5.06
CA VAL A 71 54.12 13.62 -3.99
C VAL A 71 54.33 12.63 -2.85
N ASN A 72 55.50 11.98 -2.82
CA ASN A 72 55.96 11.19 -1.68
C ASN A 72 56.91 11.98 -0.76
N GLY A 73 57.54 13.04 -1.26
CA GLY A 73 58.31 14.03 -0.50
C GLY A 73 57.47 15.26 -0.19
N ALA A 74 57.90 16.45 -0.61
CA ALA A 74 57.10 17.68 -0.48
C ALA A 74 56.91 18.43 -1.81
N LEU A 75 55.72 19.02 -1.98
CA LEU A 75 55.46 20.02 -3.01
C LEU A 75 55.18 21.38 -2.36
N VAL A 76 56.01 22.37 -2.69
CA VAL A 76 55.86 23.77 -2.28
C VAL A 76 55.57 24.60 -3.52
N ALA A 77 54.31 24.93 -3.77
CA ALA A 77 53.88 25.78 -4.87
C ALA A 77 53.17 27.02 -4.31
N ASP A 78 53.95 28.01 -3.90
CA ASP A 78 53.45 29.25 -3.31
C ASP A 78 53.51 30.40 -4.33
N GLY A 79 52.45 30.54 -5.11
CA GLY A 79 52.23 31.65 -6.03
C GLY A 79 51.77 32.94 -5.33
N THR A 80 51.44 33.95 -6.14
CA THR A 80 50.84 35.20 -5.67
C THR A 80 49.58 35.52 -6.48
N ALA A 81 48.72 36.40 -5.96
CA ALA A 81 47.50 36.82 -6.67
C ALA A 81 47.76 37.38 -8.08
N THR A 82 48.93 37.97 -8.33
CA THR A 82 49.30 38.51 -9.65
C THR A 82 50.18 37.57 -10.47
N ALA A 83 50.68 36.49 -9.88
CA ALA A 83 51.52 35.49 -10.52
C ALA A 83 51.15 34.08 -9.97
N PRO A 84 49.94 33.59 -10.28
CA PRO A 84 49.52 32.26 -9.86
C PRO A 84 50.38 31.17 -10.51
N ILE A 85 50.46 30.01 -9.87
CA ILE A 85 51.08 28.81 -10.45
C ILE A 85 49.98 27.99 -11.12
N VAL A 86 50.15 27.64 -12.39
CA VAL A 86 49.09 27.01 -13.19
C VAL A 86 49.42 25.56 -13.49
N PHE A 87 48.51 24.64 -13.19
CA PHE A 87 48.50 23.23 -13.56
C PHE A 87 47.37 22.99 -14.56
N THR A 88 47.68 22.69 -15.82
CA THR A 88 46.68 22.67 -16.90
C THR A 88 46.97 21.65 -18.00
N SER A 89 46.05 21.51 -18.96
CA SER A 89 46.18 20.63 -20.12
C SER A 89 47.33 21.06 -21.05
N PHE A 90 47.96 20.09 -21.71
CA PHE A 90 48.90 20.34 -22.81
C PHE A 90 48.31 21.17 -23.95
N LYS A 91 46.99 21.14 -24.11
CA LYS A 91 46.23 21.86 -25.15
C LYS A 91 45.73 23.25 -24.70
N ASP A 92 46.05 23.70 -23.48
CA ASP A 92 45.53 24.97 -22.95
C ASP A 92 46.38 26.17 -23.39
N ASP A 93 46.04 26.80 -24.50
CA ASP A 93 46.81 27.94 -25.03
C ASP A 93 46.72 29.21 -24.18
N SER A 94 45.76 29.29 -23.25
CA SER A 94 45.54 30.48 -22.43
C SER A 94 46.65 30.73 -21.40
N ASN A 95 47.43 29.69 -21.06
CA ASN A 95 48.54 29.77 -20.12
C ASN A 95 49.81 29.18 -20.75
N GLY A 96 50.91 29.93 -20.75
CA GLY A 96 52.20 29.46 -21.30
C GLY A 96 52.25 29.28 -22.83
N GLY A 97 51.20 29.68 -23.55
CA GLY A 97 51.08 29.64 -25.03
C GLY A 97 50.82 28.26 -25.62
N ASP A 98 50.72 28.20 -26.96
CA ASP A 98 50.49 26.97 -27.76
C ASP A 98 51.67 26.00 -27.63
N THR A 99 51.55 25.08 -26.66
CA THR A 99 52.63 24.19 -26.23
C THR A 99 52.68 22.91 -27.07
N ASN A 100 51.55 22.50 -27.64
CA ASN A 100 51.37 21.42 -28.60
C ASN A 100 51.68 21.82 -30.05
N ASN A 101 51.91 23.12 -30.30
CA ASN A 101 52.29 23.67 -31.60
C ASN A 101 51.27 23.34 -32.71
N ASP A 102 49.98 23.33 -32.38
CA ASP A 102 48.89 23.03 -33.33
C ASP A 102 48.03 24.25 -33.69
N GLY A 103 48.43 25.44 -33.25
CA GLY A 103 47.62 26.65 -33.32
C GLY A 103 46.43 26.53 -32.37
N ASN A 104 45.23 26.81 -32.87
CA ASN A 104 43.98 26.63 -32.11
C ASN A 104 43.25 25.35 -32.55
N SER A 105 43.98 24.33 -33.04
CA SER A 105 43.34 23.15 -33.65
C SER A 105 42.73 22.22 -32.60
N SER A 106 43.28 22.22 -31.38
CA SER A 106 42.69 21.55 -30.24
C SER A 106 42.31 22.53 -29.13
N VAL A 107 41.39 22.11 -28.27
CA VAL A 107 40.96 22.86 -27.08
C VAL A 107 41.07 21.96 -25.86
N PRO A 108 41.38 22.51 -24.67
CA PRO A 108 41.50 21.71 -23.47
C PRO A 108 40.13 21.17 -23.04
N ASN A 109 40.09 19.91 -22.63
CA ASN A 109 38.89 19.24 -22.13
C ASN A 109 39.09 18.80 -20.68
N ARG A 110 37.99 18.71 -19.93
CA ARG A 110 38.00 18.13 -18.58
C ARG A 110 38.59 16.72 -18.62
N GLY A 111 39.51 16.40 -17.71
CA GLY A 111 40.17 15.09 -17.67
C GLY A 111 41.26 14.90 -18.74
N ASP A 112 41.74 15.97 -19.36
CA ASP A 112 42.91 15.92 -20.26
C ASP A 112 44.18 15.47 -19.53
N TRP A 113 44.20 15.55 -18.19
CA TRP A 113 45.23 14.97 -17.34
C TRP A 113 44.66 14.38 -16.06
N ASN A 114 45.49 13.61 -15.34
CA ASN A 114 45.02 12.82 -14.22
C ASN A 114 44.89 13.66 -12.94
N THR A 115 45.99 13.92 -12.23
CA THR A 115 45.93 14.36 -10.83
C THR A 115 47.28 14.81 -10.29
N VAL A 116 47.24 15.58 -9.20
CA VAL A 116 48.36 15.75 -8.26
C VAL A 116 48.00 15.05 -6.95
N ASP A 117 48.75 14.00 -6.61
CA ASP A 117 48.50 13.15 -5.45
C ASP A 117 49.51 13.40 -4.33
N PHE A 118 49.01 13.78 -3.16
CA PHE A 118 49.78 13.82 -1.92
C PHE A 118 49.61 12.48 -1.20
N ASN A 119 50.65 11.65 -1.24
CA ASN A 119 50.61 10.30 -0.70
C ASN A 119 50.93 10.27 0.80
N ALA A 120 50.63 9.14 1.44
CA ALA A 120 50.82 8.94 2.88
C ALA A 120 52.26 9.16 3.39
N SER A 121 53.25 9.05 2.48
CA SER A 121 54.67 9.26 2.79
C SER A 121 55.11 10.72 2.69
N SER A 122 54.24 11.62 2.21
CA SER A 122 54.57 13.02 1.98
C SER A 122 54.99 13.75 3.25
N LEU A 123 55.81 14.78 3.10
CA LEU A 123 56.31 15.60 4.19
C LEU A 123 55.27 16.68 4.53
N ASP A 124 54.25 16.29 5.29
CA ASP A 124 53.09 17.09 5.69
C ASP A 124 53.40 18.55 6.08
N SER A 125 54.46 18.78 6.86
CA SER A 125 54.83 20.12 7.35
C SER A 125 55.36 21.06 6.27
N LEU A 126 55.70 20.54 5.09
CA LEU A 126 56.24 21.29 3.97
C LEU A 126 55.24 21.43 2.82
N ASN A 127 54.25 20.55 2.70
CA ASN A 127 53.27 20.61 1.62
C ASN A 127 52.45 21.92 1.67
N SER A 128 52.62 22.75 0.65
CA SER A 128 51.96 24.05 0.54
C SER A 128 51.56 24.35 -0.89
N LEU A 129 50.28 24.70 -1.08
CA LEU A 129 49.74 25.26 -2.30
C LEU A 129 49.14 26.63 -1.97
N LYS A 130 49.63 27.68 -2.62
CA LYS A 130 49.07 29.03 -2.48
C LYS A 130 48.92 29.70 -3.83
N HIS A 131 47.76 30.30 -4.12
CA HIS A 131 47.50 30.91 -5.44
C HIS A 131 47.86 29.97 -6.60
N CYS A 132 47.38 28.73 -6.51
CA CYS A 132 47.52 27.73 -7.56
C CYS A 132 46.20 27.56 -8.31
N ASP A 133 46.29 27.45 -9.63
CA ASP A 133 45.18 27.22 -10.53
C ASP A 133 45.31 25.80 -11.11
N PHE A 134 44.40 24.91 -10.73
CA PHE A 134 44.25 23.57 -11.27
C PHE A 134 43.11 23.58 -12.30
N ARG A 135 43.41 23.16 -13.53
CA ARG A 135 42.45 23.21 -14.64
C ARG A 135 42.48 21.96 -15.49
N TYR A 136 41.31 21.49 -15.94
CA TYR A 136 41.16 20.45 -16.97
C TYR A 136 41.72 19.06 -16.58
N GLY A 137 41.88 18.80 -15.28
CA GLY A 137 42.34 17.54 -14.71
C GLY A 137 41.19 16.62 -14.28
N GLY A 138 41.50 15.70 -13.36
CA GLY A 138 40.51 14.84 -12.73
C GLY A 138 39.99 13.74 -13.66
N SER A 139 40.87 13.18 -14.48
CA SER A 139 40.54 12.05 -15.38
C SER A 139 39.99 10.84 -14.60
N ASN A 140 39.13 10.06 -15.27
CA ASN A 140 38.55 8.83 -14.72
C ASN A 140 39.48 7.61 -14.81
N TYR A 141 40.79 7.81 -15.01
CA TYR A 141 41.75 6.75 -15.30
C TYR A 141 42.34 6.12 -14.03
N TYR A 142 42.07 4.82 -13.83
CA TYR A 142 42.46 3.95 -12.69
C TYR A 142 41.77 4.21 -11.33
N GLU A 143 41.68 3.12 -10.54
CA GLU A 143 40.96 2.93 -9.25
C GLU A 143 39.45 3.18 -9.27
N TYR A 144 38.67 2.15 -8.96
CA TYR A 144 37.20 2.24 -8.99
C TYR A 144 36.66 3.20 -7.91
N TYR A 145 37.39 3.38 -6.80
CA TYR A 145 36.88 4.04 -5.61
C TYR A 145 37.51 5.41 -5.28
N TYR A 146 38.81 5.64 -5.52
CA TYR A 146 39.51 6.89 -5.15
C TYR A 146 39.88 7.83 -6.31
N ARG A 147 39.20 7.71 -7.45
CA ARG A 147 39.48 8.47 -8.69
C ARG A 147 39.01 9.93 -8.73
N TYR A 148 38.50 10.48 -7.63
CA TYR A 148 37.85 11.80 -7.64
C TYR A 148 38.80 12.89 -7.15
N GLY A 149 39.07 13.90 -7.98
CA GLY A 149 39.91 15.06 -7.64
C GLY A 149 40.97 15.36 -8.70
N GLU A 150 41.20 16.64 -9.00
CA GLU A 150 42.42 17.09 -9.72
C GLU A 150 43.61 17.21 -8.76
N MET A 151 43.32 17.44 -7.48
CA MET A 151 44.24 17.31 -6.36
C MET A 151 43.66 16.30 -5.36
N ARG A 152 44.46 15.31 -4.97
CA ARG A 152 44.05 14.27 -4.03
C ARG A 152 45.04 14.16 -2.88
N VAL A 153 44.54 13.93 -1.67
CA VAL A 153 45.35 13.73 -0.47
C VAL A 153 45.00 12.38 0.15
N PHE A 154 46.01 11.56 0.40
CA PHE A 154 45.87 10.20 0.91
C PHE A 154 46.63 10.04 2.22
N ASN A 155 45.93 9.91 3.34
CA ASN A 155 46.54 9.70 4.67
C ASN A 155 47.65 10.73 5.02
N ALA A 156 47.52 11.96 4.55
CA ALA A 156 48.52 13.02 4.65
C ALA A 156 47.88 14.38 4.98
N ALA A 157 48.72 15.38 5.22
CA ALA A 157 48.33 16.77 5.40
C ALA A 157 48.82 17.65 4.23
N LEU A 158 48.01 18.65 3.91
CA LEU A 158 48.30 19.66 2.91
C LEU A 158 47.67 20.98 3.34
N LYS A 159 48.39 22.08 3.17
CA LYS A 159 47.80 23.42 3.24
C LYS A 159 47.56 23.96 1.83
N ALA A 160 46.29 24.16 1.46
CA ALA A 160 45.90 24.83 0.23
C ALA A 160 45.17 26.14 0.55
N ASP A 161 45.71 27.27 0.12
CA ASP A 161 45.14 28.59 0.38
C ASP A 161 44.99 29.40 -0.91
N SER A 162 43.85 30.06 -1.08
CA SER A 162 43.61 30.95 -2.22
C SER A 162 43.83 30.27 -3.59
N CYS A 163 43.47 28.98 -3.70
CA CYS A 163 43.62 28.19 -4.92
C CYS A 163 42.31 28.11 -5.72
N ILE A 164 42.42 27.85 -7.02
CA ILE A 164 41.28 27.61 -7.92
C ILE A 164 41.38 26.17 -8.43
N PHE A 165 40.30 25.42 -8.31
CA PHE A 165 40.13 24.10 -8.91
C PHE A 165 38.98 24.17 -9.91
N GLU A 166 39.24 24.06 -11.20
CA GLU A 166 38.20 24.24 -12.21
C GLU A 166 38.28 23.34 -13.44
N GLN A 167 37.14 23.16 -14.11
CA GLN A 167 37.05 22.32 -15.32
C GLN A 167 37.48 20.86 -15.06
N SER A 168 37.22 20.35 -13.85
CA SER A 168 37.50 18.97 -13.48
C SER A 168 36.47 18.01 -14.06
N ASN A 169 36.94 16.88 -14.59
CA ASN A 169 36.06 15.81 -15.04
C ASN A 169 35.46 14.99 -13.88
N THR A 170 36.01 15.09 -12.67
CA THR A 170 35.48 14.44 -11.46
C THR A 170 35.16 15.49 -10.40
N ALA A 171 35.82 15.42 -9.24
CA ALA A 171 35.77 16.43 -8.19
C ALA A 171 36.94 17.41 -8.33
N GLY A 172 36.86 18.58 -7.69
CA GLY A 172 38.03 19.46 -7.58
C GLY A 172 39.08 18.85 -6.65
N ILE A 173 38.63 18.40 -5.48
CA ILE A 173 39.50 17.92 -4.40
C ILE A 173 39.09 16.50 -3.95
N GLY A 174 40.08 15.63 -3.76
CA GLY A 174 39.96 14.32 -3.14
C GLY A 174 40.63 14.26 -1.75
N SER A 175 39.96 13.72 -0.74
CA SER A 175 40.51 13.54 0.63
C SER A 175 40.23 12.13 1.15
N PHE A 176 41.24 11.26 1.20
CA PHE A 176 41.05 9.82 1.38
C PHE A 176 41.84 9.24 2.56
N GLY A 177 41.27 8.20 3.17
CA GLY A 177 41.79 7.56 4.37
C GLY A 177 41.82 8.53 5.56
N SER A 178 42.96 8.62 6.25
CA SER A 178 43.18 9.54 7.37
C SER A 178 43.64 10.95 6.94
N ALA A 179 43.46 11.31 5.67
CA ALA A 179 43.83 12.63 5.17
C ALA A 179 43.14 13.76 5.94
N HIS A 180 43.86 14.85 6.16
CA HIS A 180 43.36 16.01 6.91
C HIS A 180 43.87 17.34 6.33
N PRO A 181 43.59 17.64 5.04
CA PRO A 181 44.04 18.87 4.42
C PRO A 181 43.33 20.10 4.99
N ALA A 182 44.04 21.22 5.07
CA ALA A 182 43.49 22.53 5.39
C ALA A 182 43.30 23.34 4.11
N ILE A 183 42.03 23.54 3.74
CA ILE A 183 41.64 24.25 2.51
C ILE A 183 41.00 25.58 2.91
N SER A 184 41.62 26.69 2.52
CA SER A 184 41.12 28.03 2.83
C SER A 184 41.05 28.96 1.63
N ASN A 185 40.08 29.87 1.63
CA ASN A 185 39.92 30.95 0.65
C ASN A 185 39.92 30.47 -0.81
N SER A 186 39.55 29.22 -1.07
CA SER A 186 39.70 28.57 -2.37
C SER A 186 38.36 28.43 -3.11
N GLU A 187 38.43 28.35 -4.43
CA GLU A 187 37.27 28.26 -5.32
C GLU A 187 37.26 26.91 -6.06
N ILE A 188 36.11 26.24 -6.09
CA ILE A 188 35.94 24.96 -6.80
C ILE A 188 34.78 25.10 -7.79
N ASN A 189 35.10 25.26 -9.06
CA ASN A 189 34.14 25.70 -10.07
C ASN A 189 34.10 24.76 -11.27
N ASN A 190 32.95 24.63 -11.93
CA ASN A 190 32.86 23.91 -13.21
C ASN A 190 33.35 22.45 -13.13
N VAL A 191 32.93 21.70 -12.11
CA VAL A 191 33.32 20.28 -11.92
C VAL A 191 32.14 19.34 -12.18
N ASN A 192 32.38 18.16 -12.75
CA ASN A 192 31.30 17.24 -13.14
C ASN A 192 30.64 16.49 -11.97
N SER A 193 31.33 16.31 -10.84
CA SER A 193 30.84 15.54 -9.67
C SER A 193 30.58 16.46 -8.47
N THR A 194 30.88 16.03 -7.24
CA THR A 194 30.87 16.91 -6.07
C THR A 194 32.12 17.80 -6.02
N PRO A 195 32.08 18.99 -5.39
CA PRO A 195 33.26 19.85 -5.24
C PRO A 195 34.41 19.15 -4.50
N VAL A 196 34.06 18.42 -3.43
CA VAL A 196 34.99 17.59 -2.67
C VAL A 196 34.46 16.16 -2.63
N SER A 197 35.32 15.20 -2.90
CA SER A 197 35.08 13.77 -2.71
C SER A 197 36.01 13.22 -1.64
N MET A 198 35.50 12.39 -0.75
CA MET A 198 36.24 12.02 0.44
C MET A 198 35.85 10.67 1.03
N SER A 199 36.78 10.07 1.78
CA SER A 199 36.47 9.02 2.75
C SER A 199 35.62 9.62 3.88
N MET A 200 34.63 8.87 4.37
CA MET A 200 33.66 9.36 5.38
C MET A 200 34.35 9.96 6.60
N PHE A 201 35.45 9.34 7.04
CA PHE A 201 36.19 9.68 8.26
C PHE A 201 37.54 10.37 7.99
N SER A 202 37.81 10.79 6.75
CA SER A 202 38.88 11.77 6.52
C SER A 202 38.49 13.12 7.15
N ASN A 203 39.46 13.96 7.50
CA ASN A 203 39.22 15.15 8.32
C ASN A 203 39.71 16.46 7.67
N PRO A 204 39.23 16.82 6.46
CA PRO A 204 39.55 18.10 5.85
C PRO A 204 38.93 19.25 6.65
N THR A 205 39.64 20.38 6.72
CA THR A 205 39.12 21.63 7.30
C THR A 205 38.86 22.65 6.20
N PHE A 206 37.71 23.33 6.28
CA PHE A 206 37.27 24.29 5.26
C PHE A 206 37.05 25.67 5.89
N THR A 207 37.68 26.70 5.31
CA THR A 207 37.50 28.10 5.76
C THR A 207 37.35 29.02 4.55
N ASN A 208 36.26 29.78 4.47
CA ASN A 208 36.02 30.77 3.39
C ASN A 208 36.15 30.22 1.95
N ASN A 209 35.80 28.95 1.73
CA ASN A 209 35.80 28.38 0.39
C ASN A 209 34.48 28.65 -0.34
N SER A 210 34.49 28.59 -1.67
CA SER A 210 33.29 28.67 -2.50
C SER A 210 33.26 27.56 -3.54
N ALA A 211 32.07 27.20 -4.01
CA ALA A 211 31.90 26.24 -5.10
C ALA A 211 30.70 26.60 -5.98
N GLN A 212 30.87 26.49 -7.30
CA GLN A 212 29.84 26.86 -8.29
C GLN A 212 29.87 25.96 -9.52
N ASN A 213 28.72 25.79 -10.18
CA ASN A 213 28.58 24.94 -11.37
C ASN A 213 29.22 23.55 -11.18
N VAL A 214 28.76 22.87 -10.14
CA VAL A 214 29.22 21.53 -9.75
C VAL A 214 28.11 20.53 -10.02
N GLY A 215 28.43 19.28 -10.34
CA GLY A 215 27.43 18.25 -10.62
C GLY A 215 26.53 17.93 -9.42
N SER A 216 27.06 18.02 -8.20
CA SER A 216 26.22 18.06 -7.00
C SER A 216 26.86 18.90 -5.90
N MET A 217 26.13 19.89 -5.38
CA MET A 217 26.50 20.69 -4.22
C MET A 217 26.30 19.86 -2.94
N ALA A 218 27.27 18.98 -2.67
CA ALA A 218 27.31 18.07 -1.54
C ALA A 218 28.78 17.65 -1.26
N LEU A 219 29.03 16.98 -0.14
CA LEU A 219 30.29 16.26 0.07
C LEU A 219 30.13 14.82 -0.43
N GLY A 220 30.91 14.45 -1.44
CA GLY A 220 30.85 13.11 -2.05
C GLY A 220 31.57 12.10 -1.17
N ILE A 221 30.90 11.01 -0.79
CA ILE A 221 31.48 9.94 0.01
C ILE A 221 31.78 8.75 -0.89
N VAL A 222 33.05 8.37 -0.94
CA VAL A 222 33.48 7.15 -1.64
C VAL A 222 33.11 5.92 -0.82
N PRO A 223 32.71 4.81 -1.47
CA PRO A 223 32.31 3.60 -0.75
C PRO A 223 33.50 2.94 -0.07
N GLU A 224 33.35 2.63 1.21
CA GLU A 224 34.41 2.04 2.05
C GLU A 224 33.82 1.01 3.02
N THR A 225 34.69 0.16 3.56
CA THR A 225 34.39 -0.74 4.67
C THR A 225 34.94 -0.18 5.97
N TYR A 226 34.06 0.21 6.89
CA TYR A 226 34.42 0.76 8.19
C TYR A 226 34.68 -0.37 9.20
N SER A 227 35.84 -0.33 9.85
CA SER A 227 36.29 -1.34 10.81
C SER A 227 36.62 -0.77 12.20
N VAL A 228 36.20 0.47 12.46
CA VAL A 228 36.44 1.19 13.73
C VAL A 228 35.17 1.94 14.10
N ASN A 229 34.80 1.89 15.38
CA ASN A 229 33.65 2.63 15.90
C ASN A 229 33.86 4.13 15.74
N ASP A 230 32.91 4.81 15.12
CA ASP A 230 32.99 6.27 14.95
C ASP A 230 31.60 6.89 14.73
N THR A 231 31.55 8.21 14.72
CA THR A 231 30.36 9.01 14.45
C THR A 231 30.55 9.78 13.15
N VAL A 232 29.57 9.67 12.24
CA VAL A 232 29.57 10.44 10.99
C VAL A 232 29.73 11.94 11.31
N PRO A 233 30.76 12.63 10.81
CA PRO A 233 30.97 14.03 11.14
C PRO A 233 29.90 14.93 10.53
N ILE A 234 29.55 16.02 11.22
CA ILE A 234 28.75 17.12 10.65
C ILE A 234 29.73 18.15 10.07
N ARG A 235 29.57 18.49 8.78
CA ARG A 235 30.51 19.36 8.07
C ARG A 235 29.83 20.60 7.50
N ASN A 236 30.58 21.70 7.46
CA ASN A 236 30.17 22.95 6.82
C ASN A 236 31.06 23.18 5.61
N PHE A 237 30.49 23.59 4.49
CA PHE A 237 31.24 23.84 3.26
C PHE A 237 30.52 24.86 2.38
N ALA A 238 31.30 25.76 1.76
CA ALA A 238 30.81 26.75 0.78
C ALA A 238 29.55 27.54 1.20
N GLY A 239 29.46 27.93 2.47
CA GLY A 239 28.31 28.68 3.01
C GLY A 239 27.15 27.83 3.51
N TYR A 240 27.18 26.51 3.30
CA TYR A 240 26.18 25.58 3.80
C TYR A 240 26.62 24.95 5.13
N THR A 241 25.76 25.05 6.14
CA THR A 241 25.96 24.40 7.44
C THR A 241 25.35 23.01 7.46
N ASN A 242 26.04 21.99 7.99
CA ASN A 242 25.58 20.59 7.92
C ASN A 242 25.22 20.21 6.48
N ILE A 243 26.20 20.37 5.59
CA ILE A 243 26.03 20.14 4.16
C ILE A 243 25.66 18.68 3.87
N THR A 244 24.82 18.46 2.86
CA THR A 244 24.41 17.12 2.41
C THR A 244 25.61 16.21 2.08
N TYR A 245 25.51 14.93 2.44
CA TYR A 245 26.40 13.88 1.92
C TYR A 245 25.80 13.24 0.66
N TYR A 246 26.62 13.09 -0.38
CA TYR A 246 26.28 12.33 -1.57
C TYR A 246 27.03 11.01 -1.55
N LEU A 247 26.33 9.88 -1.44
CA LEU A 247 26.96 8.56 -1.43
C LEU A 247 27.13 8.07 -2.86
N TYR A 248 28.37 7.84 -3.31
CA TYR A 248 28.64 7.35 -4.66
C TYR A 248 28.21 5.88 -4.87
N SER A 249 28.17 5.09 -3.81
CA SER A 249 27.77 3.67 -3.83
C SER A 249 27.48 3.19 -2.39
N THR A 250 27.49 1.88 -2.17
CA THR A 250 27.29 1.22 -0.88
C THR A 250 28.48 1.40 0.06
N CYS A 251 28.23 1.86 1.28
CA CYS A 251 29.21 1.82 2.38
C CYS A 251 28.96 0.59 3.27
N THR A 252 30.01 -0.05 3.77
CA THR A 252 29.88 -1.26 4.60
C THR A 252 30.37 -1.01 6.02
N ILE A 253 29.60 -1.43 7.01
CA ILE A 253 30.01 -1.48 8.41
C ILE A 253 30.41 -2.91 8.72
N ASN A 254 31.70 -3.15 8.94
CA ASN A 254 32.25 -4.49 9.19
C ASN A 254 31.79 -5.04 10.55
N THR A 255 31.79 -6.36 10.71
CA THR A 255 31.48 -7.02 11.99
C THR A 255 32.34 -6.47 13.12
N GLY A 256 31.73 -6.27 14.30
CA GLY A 256 32.40 -5.68 15.47
C GLY A 256 32.48 -4.15 15.48
N THR A 257 31.98 -3.49 14.43
CA THR A 257 32.02 -2.02 14.29
C THR A 257 30.64 -1.40 14.52
N LEU A 258 30.58 -0.27 15.22
CA LEU A 258 29.39 0.57 15.39
C LEU A 258 29.63 1.94 14.75
N ILE A 259 28.81 2.28 13.75
CA ILE A 259 28.78 3.65 13.19
C ILE A 259 27.54 4.40 13.69
N THR A 260 27.75 5.59 14.24
CA THR A 260 26.68 6.48 14.70
C THR A 260 26.40 7.57 13.67
N ILE A 261 25.13 7.79 13.33
CA ILE A 261 24.70 8.87 12.44
C ILE A 261 23.97 9.95 13.27
N PRO A 262 24.52 11.18 13.38
CA PRO A 262 23.90 12.26 14.14
C PRO A 262 22.57 12.75 13.57
N ALA A 263 21.74 13.34 14.44
CA ALA A 263 20.50 14.03 14.06
C ALA A 263 20.73 15.10 12.98
N GLY A 264 19.76 15.25 12.08
CA GLY A 264 19.80 16.25 11.00
C GLY A 264 20.72 15.92 9.82
N THR A 265 21.45 14.80 9.86
CA THR A 265 22.29 14.37 8.73
C THR A 265 21.42 13.99 7.52
N VAL A 266 21.82 14.42 6.33
CA VAL A 266 21.14 14.06 5.07
C VAL A 266 22.10 13.32 4.14
N PHE A 267 21.66 12.16 3.68
CA PHE A 267 22.32 11.37 2.64
C PHE A 267 21.46 11.34 1.38
N LYS A 268 22.08 11.67 0.25
CA LYS A 268 21.52 11.48 -1.09
C LYS A 268 22.23 10.33 -1.79
N ASN A 269 21.45 9.46 -2.43
CA ASN A 269 21.91 8.26 -3.13
C ASN A 269 22.61 7.23 -2.21
N GLY A 270 23.20 6.20 -2.84
CA GLY A 270 23.91 5.09 -2.19
C GLY A 270 23.10 4.30 -1.17
N SER A 271 23.81 3.43 -0.45
CA SER A 271 23.22 2.52 0.56
C SER A 271 24.26 2.13 1.61
N TRP A 272 23.81 1.39 2.62
CA TRP A 272 24.63 0.86 3.70
C TRP A 272 24.45 -0.64 3.83
N THR A 273 25.55 -1.37 3.89
CA THR A 273 25.61 -2.77 4.32
C THR A 273 26.07 -2.82 5.77
N ILE A 274 25.36 -3.55 6.61
CA ILE A 274 25.58 -3.59 8.06
C ILE A 274 25.88 -5.03 8.48
N ASP A 275 27.17 -5.38 8.53
CA ASP A 275 27.68 -6.60 9.16
C ASP A 275 28.00 -6.37 10.65
N GLY A 276 28.20 -5.11 11.05
CA GLY A 276 28.37 -4.65 12.43
C GLY A 276 27.07 -4.09 13.01
N ALA A 277 27.12 -2.86 13.53
CA ALA A 277 25.97 -2.14 14.04
C ALA A 277 25.90 -0.71 13.51
N ILE A 278 24.68 -0.17 13.45
CA ILE A 278 24.43 1.23 13.12
C ILE A 278 23.51 1.87 14.16
N ALA A 279 23.84 3.09 14.59
CA ALA A 279 23.03 3.89 15.49
C ALA A 279 22.61 5.20 14.82
N VAL A 280 21.43 5.22 14.21
CA VAL A 280 20.84 6.45 13.66
C VAL A 280 20.15 7.21 14.79
N ALA A 281 20.69 8.38 15.12
CA ALA A 281 20.33 9.16 16.29
C ALA A 281 19.48 10.40 15.94
N GLY A 282 18.49 10.25 15.03
CA GLY A 282 17.57 11.33 14.69
C GLY A 282 16.70 11.76 15.86
N THR A 283 16.07 12.94 15.71
CA THR A 283 15.04 13.46 16.63
C THR A 283 13.82 13.96 15.85
N SER A 284 12.70 14.23 16.52
CA SER A 284 11.50 14.77 15.87
C SER A 284 11.71 16.13 15.20
N GLY A 285 12.63 16.96 15.71
CA GLY A 285 12.97 18.26 15.13
C GLY A 285 14.12 18.20 14.12
N GLN A 286 14.95 17.15 14.15
CA GLN A 286 16.09 16.95 13.27
C GLN A 286 16.18 15.48 12.87
N PRO A 287 15.30 15.02 11.98
CA PRO A 287 15.35 13.65 11.47
C PRO A 287 16.63 13.42 10.65
N VAL A 288 17.04 12.16 10.54
CA VAL A 288 18.08 11.74 9.58
C VAL A 288 17.41 11.34 8.29
N ILE A 289 17.86 11.86 7.15
CA ILE A 289 17.19 11.67 5.86
C ILE A 289 18.05 10.84 4.91
N PHE A 290 17.45 9.83 4.29
CA PHE A 290 18.01 9.05 3.19
C PHE A 290 17.09 9.19 1.97
N THR A 291 17.56 9.85 0.91
CA THR A 291 16.72 10.20 -0.24
C THR A 291 17.47 10.15 -1.58
N ASP A 292 16.75 10.39 -2.67
CA ASP A 292 17.27 10.51 -4.03
C ASP A 292 18.01 11.85 -4.24
N ALA A 293 18.99 11.87 -5.15
CA ALA A 293 19.71 13.10 -5.49
C ALA A 293 18.81 14.28 -5.87
N ARG A 294 17.71 13.97 -6.58
CA ARG A 294 16.74 14.92 -7.17
C ARG A 294 15.67 15.37 -6.18
N ASP A 295 15.73 14.93 -4.91
CA ASP A 295 14.74 15.31 -3.91
C ASP A 295 15.09 16.68 -3.30
N ASP A 296 14.49 17.74 -3.81
CA ASP A 296 14.80 19.11 -3.38
C ASP A 296 14.18 19.48 -2.02
N ALA A 297 13.29 18.65 -1.49
CA ALA A 297 12.65 18.88 -0.20
C ALA A 297 13.60 18.69 0.98
N TYR A 298 14.71 17.95 0.79
CA TYR A 298 15.64 17.60 1.85
C TYR A 298 17.09 17.74 1.42
N GLY A 299 17.91 18.20 2.35
CA GLY A 299 19.32 18.48 2.14
C GLY A 299 19.67 19.93 2.45
N ASN A 300 20.96 20.21 2.53
CA ASN A 300 21.47 21.57 2.54
C ASN A 300 22.69 21.65 1.60
N PRO A 301 22.56 22.27 0.41
CA PRO A 301 21.32 22.81 -0.16
C PRO A 301 20.29 21.70 -0.46
N GLY A 302 19.01 22.08 -0.46
CA GLY A 302 17.91 21.17 -0.84
C GLY A 302 18.08 20.65 -2.27
N ASP A 303 18.11 21.57 -3.25
CA ASP A 303 18.49 21.30 -4.64
C ASP A 303 20.01 21.05 -4.74
N SER A 304 20.42 19.85 -4.36
CA SER A 304 21.83 19.47 -4.35
C SER A 304 22.36 19.21 -5.76
N ASN A 305 21.51 18.88 -6.74
CA ASN A 305 21.86 18.67 -8.15
C ASN A 305 21.87 19.97 -8.97
N GLY A 306 21.38 21.08 -8.42
CA GLY A 306 21.45 22.41 -9.01
C GLY A 306 20.59 22.58 -10.26
N ASP A 307 19.55 21.77 -10.44
CA ASP A 307 18.67 21.81 -11.62
C ASP A 307 17.34 22.53 -11.37
N GLY A 308 17.18 23.11 -10.18
CA GLY A 308 15.99 23.84 -9.75
C GLY A 308 14.84 22.90 -9.47
N SER A 309 13.99 22.69 -10.47
CA SER A 309 12.87 21.73 -10.41
C SER A 309 12.77 20.94 -11.71
N ALA A 310 13.86 20.89 -12.48
CA ALA A 310 13.86 20.31 -13.82
C ALA A 310 13.72 18.79 -13.76
N THR A 311 14.28 18.17 -12.72
CA THR A 311 14.06 16.76 -12.43
C THR A 311 13.19 16.58 -11.20
N GLN A 312 12.65 15.37 -11.04
CA GLN A 312 11.86 14.97 -9.88
C GLN A 312 12.39 13.62 -9.39
N PRO A 313 12.34 13.37 -8.07
CA PRO A 313 12.77 12.10 -7.52
C PRO A 313 11.86 10.97 -8.00
N SER A 314 12.45 9.81 -8.24
CA SER A 314 11.73 8.59 -8.61
C SER A 314 12.27 7.43 -7.80
N ILE A 315 11.45 6.42 -7.53
CA ILE A 315 11.88 5.22 -6.82
C ILE A 315 13.04 4.56 -7.58
N ALA A 316 14.22 4.53 -6.98
CA ALA A 316 15.38 3.80 -7.48
C ALA A 316 15.36 2.35 -6.99
N GLY A 317 15.87 1.42 -7.80
CA GLY A 317 16.02 0.02 -7.40
C GLY A 317 17.00 -0.15 -6.24
N GLY A 318 16.82 -1.21 -5.44
CA GLY A 318 17.70 -1.55 -4.33
C GLY A 318 17.24 -1.01 -2.97
N ASN A 319 18.01 -1.35 -1.94
CA ASN A 319 17.70 -1.05 -0.55
C ASN A 319 18.62 0.03 0.03
N ARG A 320 18.11 0.86 0.95
CA ARG A 320 18.95 1.87 1.62
C ARG A 320 19.82 1.26 2.69
N PHE A 321 19.25 0.44 3.59
CA PHE A 321 20.00 -0.33 4.57
C PHE A 321 19.87 -1.83 4.28
N ASN A 322 20.97 -2.57 4.39
CA ASN A 322 21.05 -4.03 4.37
C ASN A 322 21.62 -4.53 5.68
N PHE A 323 20.81 -5.12 6.55
CA PHE A 323 21.31 -5.84 7.72
C PHE A 323 21.53 -7.30 7.34
N ASP A 324 22.79 -7.73 7.35
CA ASP A 324 23.16 -9.13 7.10
C ASP A 324 22.98 -9.98 8.36
N ASP A 325 23.02 -11.30 8.21
CA ASP A 325 22.78 -12.25 9.31
C ASP A 325 23.86 -12.23 10.40
N VAL A 326 24.97 -11.54 10.15
CA VAL A 326 26.06 -11.30 11.10
C VAL A 326 25.91 -9.98 11.86
N SER A 327 24.86 -9.18 11.58
CA SER A 327 24.68 -7.88 12.21
C SER A 327 24.55 -7.96 13.74
N MET A 328 25.10 -6.95 14.40
CA MET A 328 25.05 -6.77 15.84
C MET A 328 23.74 -6.08 16.23
N ASP A 329 22.63 -6.82 16.12
CA ASP A 329 21.25 -6.31 16.26
C ASP A 329 20.98 -5.60 17.58
N SER A 330 21.53 -6.09 18.68
CA SER A 330 21.33 -5.54 20.02
C SER A 330 21.90 -4.13 20.18
N LEU A 331 22.86 -3.75 19.34
CA LEU A 331 23.45 -2.41 19.29
C LEU A 331 22.84 -1.55 18.19
N SER A 332 22.12 -2.16 17.24
CA SER A 332 21.56 -1.46 16.09
C SER A 332 20.25 -0.75 16.44
N THR A 333 20.24 0.57 16.25
CA THR A 333 19.07 1.41 16.50
C THR A 333 18.87 2.38 15.35
N VAL A 334 17.65 2.46 14.83
CA VAL A 334 17.26 3.41 13.79
C VAL A 334 16.14 4.28 14.36
N ARG A 335 16.45 5.55 14.70
CA ARG A 335 15.51 6.47 15.34
C ARG A 335 15.31 7.73 14.51
N TYR A 336 14.04 8.12 14.31
CA TYR A 336 13.66 9.32 13.56
C TYR A 336 14.39 9.44 12.21
N ALA A 337 14.50 8.31 11.51
CA ALA A 337 15.03 8.26 10.16
C ALA A 337 13.88 8.37 9.16
N MET A 338 14.13 9.03 8.03
CA MET A 338 13.21 9.06 6.89
C MET A 338 13.88 8.41 5.68
N PHE A 339 13.22 7.39 5.12
CA PHE A 339 13.66 6.69 3.92
C PHE A 339 12.71 7.04 2.77
N ARG A 340 13.27 7.58 1.67
CA ARG A 340 12.51 8.05 0.52
C ARG A 340 13.05 7.52 -0.81
N TYR A 341 12.15 7.36 -1.77
CA TYR A 341 12.46 7.10 -3.19
C TYR A 341 13.44 5.94 -3.43
N THR A 342 13.24 4.84 -2.71
CA THR A 342 14.02 3.60 -2.83
C THR A 342 13.07 2.42 -2.95
N ASP A 343 13.50 1.30 -3.53
CA ASP A 343 12.69 0.09 -3.58
C ASP A 343 12.39 -0.41 -2.16
N ILE A 344 13.42 -0.55 -1.33
CA ILE A 344 13.28 -1.02 0.06
C ILE A 344 13.98 -0.05 1.01
N GLY A 345 13.28 0.44 2.03
CA GLY A 345 13.91 1.27 3.08
C GLY A 345 14.96 0.48 3.85
N ILE A 346 14.55 -0.59 4.52
CA ILE A 346 15.45 -1.46 5.30
C ILE A 346 15.22 -2.93 4.91
N TYR A 347 16.28 -3.58 4.43
CA TYR A 347 16.33 -5.00 4.16
C TYR A 347 16.99 -5.73 5.34
N LEU A 348 16.36 -6.79 5.84
CA LEU A 348 16.81 -7.60 6.97
C LEU A 348 16.99 -9.05 6.53
N GLN A 349 18.18 -9.59 6.74
CA GLN A 349 18.49 -11.00 6.50
C GLN A 349 18.75 -11.69 7.83
N GLN A 350 17.73 -12.36 8.38
CA GLN A 350 17.79 -12.98 9.71
C GLN A 350 18.19 -11.99 10.83
N ALA A 351 17.91 -10.71 10.63
CA ALA A 351 18.30 -9.62 11.53
C ALA A 351 17.08 -9.03 12.26
N GLY A 352 17.32 -8.44 13.43
CA GLY A 352 16.30 -7.90 14.33
C GLY A 352 16.66 -6.59 15.03
N PRO A 353 17.07 -5.52 14.29
CA PRO A 353 17.39 -4.23 14.89
C PRO A 353 16.15 -3.55 15.50
N ASN A 354 16.37 -2.48 16.26
CA ASN A 354 15.28 -1.64 16.79
C ASN A 354 15.04 -0.44 15.86
N ILE A 355 13.86 -0.38 15.26
CA ILE A 355 13.41 0.66 14.32
C ILE A 355 12.28 1.42 14.98
N ASN A 356 12.50 2.71 15.26
CA ASN A 356 11.59 3.48 16.11
C ASN A 356 11.38 4.91 15.58
N ASN A 357 10.14 5.38 15.58
CA ASN A 357 9.78 6.72 15.10
C ASN A 357 10.27 7.02 13.67
N CYS A 358 10.41 5.99 12.82
CA CYS A 358 10.90 6.16 11.45
C CYS A 358 9.76 6.42 10.47
N THR A 359 10.07 7.10 9.36
CA THR A 359 9.12 7.35 8.27
C THR A 359 9.62 6.70 6.99
N PHE A 360 8.77 5.88 6.36
CA PHE A 360 8.97 5.36 5.02
C PHE A 360 7.98 6.09 4.12
N ASP A 361 8.50 6.82 3.13
CA ASP A 361 7.69 7.73 2.32
C ASP A 361 8.07 7.62 0.84
N HIS A 362 7.11 7.31 -0.02
CA HIS A 362 7.36 7.13 -1.46
C HIS A 362 8.46 6.07 -1.76
N THR A 363 8.37 4.92 -1.09
CA THR A 363 9.19 3.71 -1.38
C THR A 363 8.31 2.59 -1.93
N ASN A 364 8.87 1.55 -2.54
CA ASN A 364 8.03 0.39 -2.89
C ASN A 364 7.61 -0.39 -1.63
N TRP A 365 8.58 -0.65 -0.75
CA TRP A 365 8.40 -1.28 0.56
C TRP A 365 9.12 -0.49 1.64
N GLY A 366 8.56 -0.45 2.85
CA GLY A 366 9.26 0.12 4.00
C GLY A 366 10.35 -0.83 4.49
N LEU A 367 9.96 -2.07 4.83
CA LEU A 367 10.85 -3.11 5.32
C LEU A 367 10.76 -4.39 4.49
N TYR A 368 11.85 -5.14 4.44
CA TYR A 368 11.89 -6.48 3.86
C TYR A 368 12.51 -7.47 4.86
N LEU A 369 11.74 -8.45 5.30
CA LEU A 369 12.07 -9.36 6.40
C LEU A 369 12.33 -10.76 5.83
N ASN A 370 13.59 -11.06 5.53
CA ASN A 370 14.02 -12.35 5.00
C ASN A 370 14.47 -13.31 6.12
N GLY A 371 14.33 -14.62 5.89
CA GLY A 371 14.67 -15.65 6.87
C GLY A 371 13.89 -15.48 8.18
N VAL A 372 14.54 -15.66 9.33
CA VAL A 372 13.92 -15.57 10.67
C VAL A 372 14.07 -14.17 11.32
N SER A 373 13.96 -13.11 10.51
CA SER A 373 14.07 -11.73 11.00
C SER A 373 13.01 -11.39 12.05
N ASN A 374 13.35 -10.59 13.07
CA ASN A 374 12.42 -10.23 14.16
C ASN A 374 12.66 -8.82 14.73
N PRO A 375 12.65 -7.76 13.89
CA PRO A 375 12.91 -6.39 14.34
C PRO A 375 11.85 -5.89 15.32
N ALA A 376 12.20 -4.92 16.16
CA ALA A 376 11.18 -4.06 16.77
C ALA A 376 10.86 -2.93 15.80
N VAL A 377 9.59 -2.72 15.47
CA VAL A 377 9.12 -1.66 14.59
C VAL A 377 8.08 -0.89 15.37
N ASP A 378 8.42 0.28 15.91
CA ASP A 378 7.50 1.00 16.80
C ASP A 378 7.37 2.46 16.40
N SER A 379 6.15 2.98 16.44
CA SER A 379 5.80 4.36 16.14
C SER A 379 6.25 4.80 14.74
N CYS A 380 6.30 3.86 13.80
CA CYS A 380 6.72 4.13 12.43
C CYS A 380 5.53 4.56 11.56
N LEU A 381 5.81 5.45 10.60
CA LEU A 381 4.86 5.91 9.60
C LEU A 381 5.19 5.32 8.23
N PHE A 382 4.23 4.62 7.63
CA PHE A 382 4.32 4.10 6.26
C PHE A 382 3.35 4.89 5.37
N ARG A 383 3.87 5.82 4.58
CA ARG A 383 3.08 6.78 3.80
C ARG A 383 3.40 6.71 2.31
N ASP A 384 2.38 6.65 1.49
CA ASP A 384 2.51 6.69 0.03
C ASP A 384 3.52 5.66 -0.54
N LEU A 385 3.55 4.46 0.05
CA LEU A 385 4.31 3.34 -0.50
C LEU A 385 3.58 2.77 -1.72
N THR A 386 4.32 2.20 -2.67
CA THR A 386 3.73 1.47 -3.83
C THR A 386 3.00 0.20 -3.38
N TYR A 387 3.51 -0.47 -2.33
CA TYR A 387 2.94 -1.70 -1.79
C TYR A 387 2.70 -1.56 -0.28
N ALA A 388 2.90 -2.63 0.49
CA ALA A 388 2.59 -2.68 1.91
C ALA A 388 3.76 -2.18 2.78
N PRO A 389 3.52 -1.88 4.07
CA PRO A 389 4.56 -1.45 5.02
C PRO A 389 5.80 -2.32 5.02
N PHE A 390 5.60 -3.64 4.96
CA PHE A 390 6.69 -4.59 4.87
C PHE A 390 6.31 -5.85 4.09
N GLN A 391 7.34 -6.50 3.54
CA GLN A 391 7.27 -7.85 2.99
C GLN A 391 8.01 -8.82 3.92
N THR A 392 7.44 -9.99 4.22
CA THR A 392 7.98 -10.94 5.19
C THR A 392 7.99 -12.38 4.70
N SER A 393 9.01 -13.14 5.12
CA SER A 393 8.96 -14.60 5.13
C SER A 393 7.88 -15.06 6.12
N LEU A 394 7.24 -16.21 5.87
CA LEU A 394 6.22 -16.73 6.80
C LEU A 394 6.80 -17.19 8.15
N VAL A 395 8.12 -17.35 8.26
CA VAL A 395 8.82 -17.63 9.52
C VAL A 395 9.34 -16.38 10.23
N SER A 396 9.00 -15.19 9.71
CA SER A 396 9.42 -13.89 10.25
C SER A 396 8.22 -13.01 10.59
N TYR A 397 8.39 -12.19 11.64
CA TYR A 397 7.45 -11.13 11.99
C TYR A 397 8.14 -10.13 12.95
N PRO A 398 7.83 -8.83 12.90
CA PRO A 398 8.33 -7.89 13.91
C PRO A 398 7.95 -8.31 15.33
N LYS A 399 8.91 -8.30 16.25
CA LYS A 399 8.66 -8.64 17.67
C LYS A 399 7.82 -7.58 18.39
N SER A 400 7.79 -6.36 17.85
CA SER A 400 6.96 -5.24 18.32
C SER A 400 6.47 -4.42 17.13
N THR A 401 5.25 -3.86 17.25
CA THR A 401 4.50 -3.09 16.21
C THR A 401 3.70 -1.94 16.83
N LEU A 402 4.21 -1.35 17.92
CA LEU A 402 3.45 -0.44 18.78
C LEU A 402 3.27 0.92 18.13
N ALA A 403 2.03 1.40 18.04
CA ALA A 403 1.68 2.73 17.55
C ALA A 403 2.17 3.04 16.11
N ASP A 404 2.40 2.01 15.30
CA ASP A 404 2.65 2.19 13.87
C ASP A 404 1.40 2.76 13.17
N SER A 405 1.62 3.42 12.02
CA SER A 405 0.54 3.99 11.22
C SER A 405 0.78 3.81 9.73
N ILE A 406 -0.32 3.60 8.99
CA ILE A 406 -0.35 3.51 7.52
C ILE A 406 -1.21 4.65 7.01
N SER A 407 -0.74 5.38 6.00
CA SER A 407 -1.47 6.47 5.36
C SER A 407 -1.21 6.55 3.86
N GLY A 408 -1.98 7.37 3.16
CA GLY A 408 -1.80 7.58 1.72
C GLY A 408 -2.08 6.31 0.92
N THR A 409 -1.36 6.14 -0.18
CA THR A 409 -1.50 5.02 -1.15
C THR A 409 -0.92 3.68 -0.67
N THR A 410 -0.28 3.63 0.49
CA THR A 410 0.32 2.40 1.04
C THR A 410 -0.72 1.28 1.19
N TYR A 411 -0.41 0.06 0.79
CA TYR A 411 -1.34 -1.05 0.91
C TYR A 411 -1.69 -1.35 2.37
N ARG A 412 -2.94 -1.70 2.65
CA ARG A 412 -3.44 -2.11 3.97
C ARG A 412 -3.24 -3.62 4.17
N ALA A 413 -2.01 -4.10 3.99
CA ALA A 413 -1.65 -5.52 4.01
C ALA A 413 -0.30 -5.79 4.70
N ILE A 414 -0.01 -7.07 4.91
CA ILE A 414 1.34 -7.61 5.10
C ILE A 414 1.75 -8.30 3.79
N GLY A 415 2.84 -7.87 3.17
CA GLY A 415 3.38 -8.56 2.00
C GLY A 415 4.04 -9.87 2.40
N VAL A 416 3.88 -10.92 1.59
CA VAL A 416 4.59 -12.20 1.77
C VAL A 416 5.64 -12.36 0.68
N ILE A 417 6.85 -12.75 1.08
CA ILE A 417 7.97 -12.97 0.17
C ILE A 417 7.65 -14.14 -0.77
N SER A 418 8.12 -14.06 -2.02
CA SER A 418 8.09 -15.21 -2.92
C SER A 418 9.21 -16.16 -2.52
N GLU A 419 8.85 -17.26 -1.87
CA GLU A 419 9.80 -18.23 -1.33
C GLU A 419 9.24 -19.66 -1.38
N THR A 420 10.09 -20.61 -1.02
CA THR A 420 9.71 -21.99 -0.73
C THR A 420 9.74 -22.20 0.78
N LEU A 421 8.58 -22.49 1.38
CA LEU A 421 8.47 -22.80 2.80
C LEU A 421 9.11 -24.15 3.08
N VAL A 422 10.17 -24.17 3.89
CA VAL A 422 10.99 -25.38 4.19
C VAL A 422 10.75 -25.97 5.58
N GLN A 423 9.86 -25.37 6.38
CA GLN A 423 9.48 -25.85 7.70
C GLN A 423 7.97 -25.68 7.92
N ASP A 424 7.39 -26.49 8.81
CA ASP A 424 5.98 -26.35 9.16
C ASP A 424 5.72 -24.96 9.80
N VAL A 425 4.68 -24.27 9.32
CA VAL A 425 4.29 -22.94 9.82
C VAL A 425 2.79 -22.87 9.99
N THR A 426 2.36 -22.22 11.08
CA THR A 426 0.97 -21.77 11.24
C THR A 426 0.89 -20.28 10.95
N LEU A 427 0.12 -19.88 9.95
CA LEU A 427 -0.15 -18.50 9.60
C LEU A 427 -1.30 -17.97 10.49
N PRO A 428 -1.04 -17.04 11.43
CA PRO A 428 -2.07 -16.53 12.34
C PRO A 428 -2.76 -15.27 11.77
N LYS A 429 -3.87 -14.85 12.39
CA LYS A 429 -4.37 -13.48 12.23
C LYS A 429 -3.35 -12.48 12.77
N ARG A 430 -3.22 -11.32 12.13
CA ARG A 430 -2.36 -10.22 12.59
C ARG A 430 -3.10 -8.91 12.64
N ASN A 431 -2.76 -8.10 13.64
CA ASN A 431 -3.12 -6.70 13.68
C ASN A 431 -1.86 -5.89 13.41
N PHE A 432 -1.97 -4.85 12.60
CA PHE A 432 -0.83 -3.97 12.30
C PHE A 432 -1.33 -2.55 12.05
N ALA A 433 -0.65 -1.56 12.66
CA ALA A 433 -0.90 -0.14 12.44
C ALA A 433 -2.38 0.30 12.50
N GLY A 434 -3.10 -0.17 13.53
CA GLY A 434 -4.52 0.12 13.74
C GLY A 434 -5.49 -0.63 12.81
N LYS A 435 -5.02 -1.60 12.03
CA LYS A 435 -5.85 -2.50 11.22
C LYS A 435 -5.95 -3.86 11.91
N THR A 436 -7.18 -4.26 12.21
CA THR A 436 -7.50 -5.57 12.77
C THR A 436 -7.52 -6.61 11.65
N ASN A 437 -6.96 -7.80 11.89
CA ASN A 437 -6.91 -8.91 10.94
C ASN A 437 -6.45 -8.48 9.53
N ILE A 438 -5.33 -7.75 9.48
CA ILE A 438 -4.80 -7.20 8.25
C ILE A 438 -4.48 -8.33 7.24
N PRO A 439 -4.90 -8.22 5.96
CA PRO A 439 -4.67 -9.25 4.97
C PRO A 439 -3.19 -9.54 4.69
N TYR A 440 -2.89 -10.78 4.34
CA TYR A 440 -1.62 -11.16 3.74
C TYR A 440 -1.71 -11.07 2.23
N VAL A 441 -0.73 -10.45 1.56
CA VAL A 441 -0.68 -10.38 0.09
C VAL A 441 0.53 -11.14 -0.42
N PHE A 442 0.26 -12.20 -1.17
CA PHE A 442 1.24 -13.15 -1.69
C PHE A 442 1.64 -12.85 -3.13
N LYS A 443 2.93 -13.02 -3.41
CA LYS A 443 3.43 -13.36 -4.75
C LYS A 443 3.38 -14.90 -4.92
N ASN A 444 4.03 -15.44 -5.96
CA ASN A 444 4.17 -16.90 -6.09
C ASN A 444 4.78 -17.51 -4.83
N TYR A 445 4.12 -18.51 -4.27
CA TYR A 445 4.55 -19.15 -3.03
C TYR A 445 4.50 -20.65 -3.15
N THR A 446 5.53 -21.33 -2.64
CA THR A 446 5.62 -22.79 -2.67
C THR A 446 5.72 -23.36 -1.27
N VAL A 447 4.88 -24.33 -0.93
CA VAL A 447 5.08 -25.18 0.24
C VAL A 447 5.94 -26.36 -0.20
N ALA A 448 7.13 -26.53 0.40
CA ALA A 448 8.06 -27.60 0.03
C ALA A 448 7.52 -28.99 0.38
N SER A 449 8.16 -30.02 -0.19
CA SER A 449 7.83 -31.43 0.06
C SER A 449 8.14 -31.90 1.49
N ASN A 450 8.81 -31.08 2.31
CA ASN A 450 9.10 -31.36 3.71
C ASN A 450 8.27 -30.50 4.69
N ALA A 451 7.46 -29.53 4.21
CA ALA A 451 6.77 -28.54 5.04
C ALA A 451 5.25 -28.54 4.88
N THR A 452 4.55 -28.13 5.93
CA THR A 452 3.09 -27.99 5.96
C THR A 452 2.74 -26.55 6.30
N LEU A 453 1.94 -25.91 5.44
CA LEU A 453 1.35 -24.63 5.76
C LEU A 453 0.00 -24.86 6.44
N THR A 454 -0.11 -24.49 7.71
CA THR A 454 -1.39 -24.42 8.42
C THR A 454 -1.89 -22.98 8.40
N VAL A 455 -3.13 -22.75 8.01
CA VAL A 455 -3.76 -21.43 8.02
C VAL A 455 -4.76 -21.37 9.17
N ALA A 456 -4.56 -20.44 10.10
CA ALA A 456 -5.47 -20.27 11.23
C ALA A 456 -6.85 -19.77 10.77
N PRO A 457 -7.94 -20.08 11.49
CA PRO A 457 -9.27 -19.60 11.17
C PRO A 457 -9.34 -18.07 11.01
N GLY A 458 -10.06 -17.61 9.99
CA GLY A 458 -10.32 -16.21 9.72
C GLY A 458 -9.18 -15.43 9.04
N VAL A 459 -8.08 -16.09 8.68
CA VAL A 459 -6.99 -15.44 7.94
C VAL A 459 -7.42 -15.14 6.50
N ILE A 460 -7.04 -13.96 6.01
CA ILE A 460 -7.31 -13.49 4.66
C ILE A 460 -6.01 -13.50 3.87
N LEU A 461 -5.96 -14.37 2.86
CA LEU A 461 -4.86 -14.52 1.91
C LEU A 461 -5.29 -13.92 0.59
N LYS A 462 -4.57 -12.91 0.16
CA LYS A 462 -4.74 -12.26 -1.13
C LYS A 462 -3.53 -12.51 -2.01
N PHE A 463 -3.72 -12.49 -3.32
CA PHE A 463 -2.66 -12.80 -4.28
C PHE A 463 -2.54 -11.70 -5.33
N PHE A 464 -1.31 -11.32 -5.67
CA PHE A 464 -1.05 -10.46 -6.81
C PHE A 464 -1.49 -11.13 -8.12
N ASN A 465 -1.73 -10.34 -9.16
CA ASN A 465 -1.97 -10.87 -10.50
C ASN A 465 -0.84 -11.82 -10.92
N GLY A 466 -1.19 -13.01 -11.42
CA GLY A 466 -0.21 -14.04 -11.79
C GLY A 466 0.24 -14.95 -10.63
N ALA A 467 0.07 -14.52 -9.38
CA ALA A 467 0.58 -15.26 -8.23
C ALA A 467 -0.26 -16.52 -7.94
N GLY A 468 0.38 -17.58 -7.44
CA GLY A 468 -0.31 -18.80 -6.99
C GLY A 468 0.33 -19.43 -5.76
N LEU A 469 -0.37 -20.40 -5.18
CA LEU A 469 0.12 -21.23 -4.08
C LEU A 469 0.34 -22.66 -4.56
N THR A 470 1.60 -23.09 -4.68
CA THR A 470 1.94 -24.48 -4.98
C THR A 470 2.18 -25.25 -3.70
N VAL A 471 1.56 -26.42 -3.58
CA VAL A 471 1.63 -27.29 -2.40
C VAL A 471 2.30 -28.60 -2.80
N ASN A 472 3.49 -28.88 -2.24
CA ASN A 472 4.22 -30.14 -2.51
C ASN A 472 4.13 -31.16 -1.36
N LYS A 473 3.58 -30.79 -0.18
CA LYS A 473 3.34 -31.73 0.93
C LYS A 473 1.98 -31.51 1.57
N GLY A 474 1.73 -30.38 2.22
CA GLY A 474 0.47 -30.18 2.95
C GLY A 474 0.04 -28.73 3.06
N LEU A 475 -1.26 -28.50 2.88
CA LEU A 475 -1.96 -27.25 3.18
C LEU A 475 -3.17 -27.59 4.05
N ASN A 476 -3.13 -27.14 5.29
CA ASN A 476 -4.21 -27.34 6.25
C ASN A 476 -4.90 -26.00 6.53
N ALA A 477 -5.97 -25.70 5.79
CA ALA A 477 -6.78 -24.50 5.97
C ALA A 477 -8.18 -24.91 6.43
N VAL A 478 -8.40 -24.87 7.75
CA VAL A 478 -9.67 -25.25 8.38
C VAL A 478 -10.21 -24.03 9.12
N GLY A 479 -11.16 -23.33 8.50
CA GLY A 479 -11.89 -22.22 9.09
C GLY A 479 -13.05 -22.69 9.99
N GLY A 480 -13.94 -21.76 10.34
CA GLY A 480 -15.17 -22.04 11.08
C GLY A 480 -16.43 -21.47 10.42
N PHE A 481 -17.57 -21.76 11.03
CA PHE A 481 -18.92 -21.44 10.51
C PHE A 481 -19.31 -19.96 10.60
N THR A 482 -18.47 -19.11 11.21
CA THR A 482 -18.72 -17.67 11.30
C THR A 482 -17.89 -16.95 10.25
N ALA A 483 -18.39 -15.80 9.78
CA ALA A 483 -17.64 -14.98 8.83
C ALA A 483 -16.26 -14.58 9.38
N ASP A 484 -16.14 -14.33 10.69
CA ASP A 484 -14.86 -14.07 11.36
C ASP A 484 -13.88 -15.26 11.39
N SER A 485 -14.36 -16.49 11.25
CA SER A 485 -13.52 -17.70 11.31
C SER A 485 -13.31 -18.35 9.95
N THR A 486 -13.97 -17.85 8.91
CA THR A 486 -13.83 -18.32 7.52
C THR A 486 -12.47 -17.88 6.95
N ILE A 487 -11.75 -18.81 6.33
CA ILE A 487 -10.47 -18.49 5.67
C ILE A 487 -10.73 -18.02 4.24
N VAL A 488 -10.05 -16.98 3.78
CA VAL A 488 -10.28 -16.42 2.44
C VAL A 488 -9.01 -16.51 1.59
N PHE A 489 -9.17 -16.98 0.35
CA PHE A 489 -8.17 -16.94 -0.72
C PHE A 489 -8.75 -16.16 -1.90
N THR A 490 -8.16 -15.02 -2.22
CA THR A 490 -8.73 -14.12 -3.25
C THR A 490 -7.69 -13.24 -3.93
N ASP A 491 -8.12 -12.43 -4.90
CA ASP A 491 -7.31 -11.42 -5.57
C ASP A 491 -7.01 -10.22 -4.64
N TYR A 492 -5.84 -9.60 -4.78
CA TYR A 492 -5.47 -8.43 -3.98
C TYR A 492 -6.41 -7.21 -4.13
N ARG A 493 -7.13 -7.11 -5.26
CA ARG A 493 -8.13 -6.07 -5.54
C ARG A 493 -9.52 -6.38 -4.98
N ASP A 494 -9.67 -7.49 -4.28
CA ASP A 494 -10.96 -7.89 -3.73
C ASP A 494 -11.29 -7.08 -2.48
N ASP A 495 -12.01 -5.97 -2.64
CA ASP A 495 -12.38 -5.10 -1.52
C ASP A 495 -13.41 -5.73 -0.58
N PHE A 496 -14.08 -6.81 -1.01
CA PHE A 496 -15.10 -7.46 -0.19
C PHE A 496 -14.45 -8.11 1.03
N TYR A 497 -13.40 -8.91 0.87
CA TYR A 497 -12.74 -9.56 2.00
C TYR A 497 -11.50 -8.78 2.43
N GLY A 498 -11.45 -8.33 3.69
CA GLY A 498 -10.29 -7.61 4.22
C GLY A 498 -10.19 -6.14 3.80
N GLY A 499 -11.22 -5.61 3.10
CA GLY A 499 -11.31 -4.22 2.65
C GLY A 499 -10.37 -3.87 1.51
N ASP A 500 -10.35 -2.58 1.17
CA ASP A 500 -9.48 -1.95 0.16
C ASP A 500 -8.01 -2.11 0.55
N THR A 501 -7.41 -3.17 0.00
CA THR A 501 -6.06 -3.61 0.35
C THR A 501 -4.99 -2.81 -0.38
N ASN A 502 -5.26 -2.43 -1.62
CA ASN A 502 -4.38 -1.64 -2.48
C ASN A 502 -4.59 -0.12 -2.36
N ALA A 503 -5.48 0.32 -1.46
CA ALA A 503 -5.73 1.72 -1.13
C ALA A 503 -6.17 2.57 -2.35
N ASP A 504 -6.89 1.97 -3.30
CA ASP A 504 -7.38 2.64 -4.51
C ASP A 504 -8.91 2.83 -4.53
N SER A 505 -9.55 2.63 -3.38
CA SER A 505 -10.99 2.75 -3.13
C SER A 505 -11.84 1.76 -3.93
N THR A 506 -12.16 2.08 -5.18
CA THR A 506 -12.95 1.22 -6.08
C THR A 506 -12.39 1.29 -7.51
N ALA A 507 -11.18 1.84 -7.67
CA ALA A 507 -10.59 2.11 -8.97
C ALA A 507 -10.26 0.81 -9.72
N THR A 508 -9.97 -0.28 -9.00
CA THR A 508 -9.76 -1.59 -9.59
C THR A 508 -10.70 -2.63 -8.98
N THR A 509 -11.04 -3.66 -9.76
CA THR A 509 -11.84 -4.80 -9.31
C THR A 509 -11.17 -6.10 -9.72
N PRO A 510 -11.39 -7.21 -9.00
CA PRO A 510 -10.88 -8.51 -9.40
C PRO A 510 -11.42 -8.97 -10.75
N ASN A 511 -10.62 -9.70 -11.52
CA ASN A 511 -11.04 -10.33 -12.77
C ASN A 511 -10.30 -11.66 -12.94
N SER A 512 -11.03 -12.78 -12.82
CA SER A 512 -10.45 -14.14 -12.94
C SER A 512 -9.95 -14.49 -14.35
N TYR A 513 -10.44 -13.82 -15.40
CA TYR A 513 -10.22 -14.26 -16.78
C TYR A 513 -8.88 -13.81 -17.37
N TYR A 514 -8.48 -12.55 -17.14
CA TYR A 514 -7.26 -11.95 -17.74
C TYR A 514 -6.24 -11.44 -16.74
N ALA A 515 -6.63 -11.27 -15.47
CA ALA A 515 -5.78 -10.58 -14.49
C ALA A 515 -5.86 -11.15 -13.08
N GLY A 516 -6.44 -12.33 -12.88
CA GLY A 516 -6.66 -12.93 -11.57
C GLY A 516 -5.38 -13.54 -10.99
N TRP A 517 -5.53 -14.31 -9.93
CA TRP A 517 -4.45 -15.13 -9.39
C TRP A 517 -4.55 -16.57 -9.92
N SER A 518 -3.45 -17.31 -9.87
CA SER A 518 -3.33 -18.65 -10.48
C SER A 518 -4.10 -19.75 -9.75
N GLY A 519 -4.56 -19.51 -8.53
CA GLY A 519 -5.22 -20.51 -7.68
C GLY A 519 -4.25 -21.30 -6.80
N ILE A 520 -4.78 -22.34 -6.16
CA ILE A 520 -4.05 -23.29 -5.31
C ILE A 520 -3.75 -24.54 -6.13
N ALA A 521 -2.48 -24.92 -6.24
CA ALA A 521 -2.03 -26.08 -7.00
C ALA A 521 -1.45 -27.14 -6.05
N PHE A 522 -2.16 -28.27 -5.89
CA PHE A 522 -1.66 -29.45 -5.22
C PHE A 522 -0.86 -30.31 -6.21
N ALA A 523 0.46 -30.37 -6.03
CA ALA A 523 1.39 -31.12 -6.86
C ALA A 523 1.34 -32.62 -6.55
N ASP A 524 1.96 -33.44 -7.40
CA ASP A 524 2.00 -34.90 -7.34
C ASP A 524 2.66 -35.48 -6.09
N GLN A 525 3.49 -34.68 -5.42
CA GLN A 525 4.14 -35.03 -4.16
C GLN A 525 3.29 -34.73 -2.92
N SER A 526 2.15 -34.04 -3.08
CA SER A 526 1.26 -33.70 -1.97
C SER A 526 0.82 -34.94 -1.21
N LEU A 527 0.75 -34.83 0.11
CA LEU A 527 0.22 -35.86 0.98
C LEU A 527 -1.24 -35.53 1.27
N ASP A 528 -2.15 -36.30 0.67
CA ASP A 528 -3.59 -36.06 0.70
C ASP A 528 -4.16 -35.88 2.12
N ASN A 529 -3.66 -36.64 3.09
CA ASN A 529 -4.08 -36.56 4.49
C ASN A 529 -3.65 -35.26 5.21
N LEU A 530 -2.76 -34.47 4.62
CA LEU A 530 -2.32 -33.16 5.09
C LEU A 530 -2.88 -32.01 4.25
N CYS A 531 -3.73 -32.32 3.27
CA CYS A 531 -4.30 -31.36 2.34
C CYS A 531 -5.81 -31.23 2.60
N GLN A 532 -6.18 -30.24 3.41
CA GLN A 532 -7.56 -29.98 3.80
C GLN A 532 -7.90 -28.51 3.58
N LEU A 533 -8.99 -28.28 2.87
CA LEU A 533 -9.65 -26.99 2.75
C LEU A 533 -11.05 -27.14 3.35
N SER A 534 -11.33 -26.43 4.44
CA SER A 534 -12.65 -26.41 5.04
C SER A 534 -13.05 -25.04 5.54
N HIS A 535 -14.32 -24.65 5.34
CA HIS A 535 -14.79 -23.30 5.68
C HIS A 535 -13.89 -22.22 5.06
N CYS A 536 -13.58 -22.43 3.78
CA CYS A 536 -12.73 -21.55 2.98
C CYS A 536 -13.55 -20.89 1.87
N ILE A 537 -13.22 -19.65 1.55
CA ILE A 537 -13.74 -18.93 0.39
C ILE A 537 -12.59 -18.78 -0.60
N ILE A 538 -12.80 -19.25 -1.82
CA ILE A 538 -11.78 -19.25 -2.88
C ILE A 538 -12.41 -18.62 -4.11
N ARG A 539 -11.95 -17.42 -4.46
CA ARG A 539 -12.55 -16.65 -5.55
C ARG A 539 -11.56 -15.86 -6.39
N TYR A 540 -12.00 -15.50 -7.60
CA TYR A 540 -11.24 -14.75 -8.60
C TYR A 540 -9.92 -15.40 -9.03
N ALA A 541 -9.86 -16.72 -8.98
CA ALA A 541 -8.71 -17.51 -9.38
C ALA A 541 -8.87 -18.14 -10.77
N GLY A 542 -7.76 -18.65 -11.31
CA GLY A 542 -7.73 -19.43 -12.53
C GLY A 542 -7.43 -18.60 -13.77
N LEU A 543 -6.19 -18.13 -13.88
CA LEU A 543 -5.70 -17.40 -15.05
C LEU A 543 -5.75 -18.26 -16.33
N SER A 544 -6.33 -17.70 -17.40
CA SER A 544 -6.47 -18.32 -18.74
C SER A 544 -7.41 -19.53 -18.81
N TYR A 545 -7.69 -20.01 -20.03
CA TYR A 545 -8.66 -21.08 -20.35
C TYR A 545 -8.40 -22.46 -19.71
N SER A 546 -7.33 -22.61 -18.92
CA SER A 546 -6.96 -23.86 -18.25
C SER A 546 -6.69 -23.71 -16.75
N GLY A 547 -6.86 -22.51 -16.18
CA GLY A 547 -6.66 -22.26 -14.75
C GLY A 547 -7.87 -22.70 -13.90
N ALA A 548 -7.68 -22.87 -12.59
CA ALA A 548 -8.76 -23.18 -11.66
C ALA A 548 -8.50 -22.54 -10.29
N ALA A 549 -9.53 -22.41 -9.46
CA ALA A 549 -9.36 -22.07 -8.04
C ALA A 549 -8.52 -23.12 -7.31
N ILE A 550 -8.79 -24.39 -7.59
CA ILE A 550 -8.02 -25.51 -7.07
C ILE A 550 -7.62 -26.41 -8.23
N THR A 551 -6.32 -26.60 -8.41
CA THR A 551 -5.74 -27.56 -9.37
C THR A 551 -5.11 -28.71 -8.60
N THR A 552 -5.37 -29.95 -9.02
CA THR A 552 -4.72 -31.14 -8.44
C THR A 552 -4.04 -31.93 -9.55
N THR A 553 -2.81 -32.38 -9.32
CA THR A 553 -2.07 -33.25 -10.24
C THR A 553 -1.59 -34.48 -9.48
N ASN A 554 -2.23 -35.64 -9.68
CA ASN A 554 -1.96 -36.85 -8.88
C ASN A 554 -2.11 -36.67 -7.36
N ALA A 555 -2.86 -35.65 -6.94
CA ALA A 555 -3.16 -35.33 -5.54
C ALA A 555 -4.68 -35.35 -5.30
N SER A 556 -5.10 -35.62 -4.07
CA SER A 556 -6.49 -35.80 -3.67
C SER A 556 -6.82 -35.08 -2.36
N PRO A 557 -6.79 -33.73 -2.33
CA PRO A 557 -7.18 -32.96 -1.14
C PRO A 557 -8.65 -33.21 -0.74
N THR A 558 -8.94 -32.98 0.54
CA THR A 558 -10.31 -32.94 1.07
C THR A 558 -10.81 -31.50 1.09
N ILE A 559 -11.93 -31.23 0.43
CA ILE A 559 -12.54 -29.91 0.26
C ILE A 559 -13.98 -29.97 0.79
N THR A 560 -14.25 -29.31 1.91
CA THR A 560 -15.57 -29.38 2.55
C THR A 560 -16.06 -28.07 3.14
N TYR A 561 -17.34 -27.73 2.99
CA TYR A 561 -17.89 -26.46 3.50
C TYR A 561 -17.17 -25.23 2.92
N CYS A 562 -16.73 -25.31 1.66
CA CYS A 562 -16.06 -24.20 0.99
C CYS A 562 -17.03 -23.45 0.06
N SER A 563 -16.75 -22.17 -0.18
CA SER A 563 -17.37 -21.39 -1.26
C SER A 563 -16.37 -21.20 -2.38
N ILE A 564 -16.62 -21.78 -3.55
CA ILE A 564 -15.74 -21.76 -4.72
C ILE A 564 -16.47 -21.03 -5.84
N THR A 565 -16.14 -19.74 -6.00
CA THR A 565 -16.95 -18.83 -6.82
C THR A 565 -16.14 -17.82 -7.62
N ASN A 566 -16.68 -17.34 -8.74
CA ASN A 566 -16.08 -16.32 -9.59
C ASN A 566 -14.68 -16.70 -10.13
N ASN A 567 -14.40 -17.99 -10.29
CA ASN A 567 -13.15 -18.48 -10.85
C ASN A 567 -13.31 -18.79 -12.35
N TYR A 568 -12.24 -19.22 -13.01
CA TYR A 568 -12.37 -19.90 -14.29
C TYR A 568 -13.01 -21.29 -14.10
N ASP A 569 -12.24 -22.33 -13.80
CA ASP A 569 -12.77 -23.57 -13.25
C ASP A 569 -12.81 -23.46 -11.71
N GLY A 570 -13.81 -24.05 -11.06
CA GLY A 570 -13.80 -24.18 -9.60
C GLY A 570 -12.69 -25.13 -9.16
N ILE A 571 -12.77 -26.37 -9.62
CA ILE A 571 -11.78 -27.42 -9.35
C ILE A 571 -11.38 -28.11 -10.65
N ARG A 572 -10.07 -28.25 -10.89
CA ARG A 572 -9.51 -28.98 -12.03
C ARG A 572 -8.60 -30.11 -11.57
N ALA A 573 -9.06 -31.34 -11.74
CA ALA A 573 -8.37 -32.55 -11.33
C ALA A 573 -7.71 -33.26 -12.52
N GLY A 574 -6.37 -33.28 -12.52
CA GLY A 574 -5.53 -33.90 -13.54
C GLY A 574 -4.76 -35.13 -13.02
N GLY A 575 -4.36 -36.00 -13.95
CA GLY A 575 -3.67 -37.24 -13.65
C GLY A 575 -4.55 -38.22 -12.85
N ALA A 576 -3.92 -38.95 -11.93
CA ALA A 576 -4.55 -39.90 -11.02
C ALA A 576 -5.17 -39.23 -9.77
N SER A 577 -5.66 -38.00 -9.89
CA SER A 577 -6.31 -37.26 -8.81
C SER A 577 -7.71 -37.79 -8.47
N ASN A 578 -8.03 -37.86 -7.17
CA ASN A 578 -9.35 -38.23 -6.67
C ASN A 578 -9.78 -37.38 -5.46
N PRO A 579 -9.83 -36.04 -5.58
CA PRO A 579 -10.23 -35.16 -4.48
C PRO A 579 -11.66 -35.49 -3.99
N VAL A 580 -11.91 -35.22 -2.72
CA VAL A 580 -13.24 -35.33 -2.12
C VAL A 580 -13.79 -33.91 -1.94
N VAL A 581 -14.94 -33.64 -2.55
CA VAL A 581 -15.56 -32.31 -2.57
C VAL A 581 -16.98 -32.46 -2.05
N ASN A 582 -17.26 -32.08 -0.80
CA ASN A 582 -18.60 -32.23 -0.23
C ASN A 582 -19.07 -30.99 0.53
N TYR A 583 -20.37 -30.82 0.71
CA TYR A 583 -20.97 -29.76 1.54
C TYR A 583 -20.51 -28.35 1.15
N SER A 584 -20.09 -28.15 -0.10
CA SER A 584 -19.52 -26.89 -0.59
C SER A 584 -20.49 -26.21 -1.57
N ASP A 585 -20.34 -24.90 -1.69
CA ASP A 585 -21.08 -24.07 -2.64
C ASP A 585 -20.18 -23.73 -3.82
N ILE A 586 -20.52 -24.23 -5.00
CA ILE A 586 -19.75 -24.06 -6.22
C ILE A 586 -20.66 -23.33 -7.21
N TYR A 587 -20.36 -22.08 -7.53
CA TYR A 587 -21.24 -21.23 -8.34
C TYR A 587 -20.52 -20.04 -8.97
N SER A 588 -21.04 -19.55 -10.09
CA SER A 588 -20.52 -18.39 -10.83
C SER A 588 -19.07 -18.59 -11.32
N ASN A 589 -18.64 -19.82 -11.57
CA ASN A 589 -17.37 -20.05 -12.26
C ASN A 589 -17.62 -20.03 -13.77
N SER A 590 -16.70 -19.44 -14.53
CA SER A 590 -16.91 -19.23 -15.98
C SER A 590 -16.66 -20.49 -16.83
N GLY A 591 -15.99 -21.50 -16.26
CA GLY A 591 -15.74 -22.82 -16.81
C GLY A 591 -16.60 -23.90 -16.14
N TYR A 592 -15.96 -24.97 -15.67
CA TYR A 592 -16.62 -26.05 -14.93
C TYR A 592 -16.53 -25.83 -13.42
N GLY A 593 -17.57 -26.21 -12.68
CA GLY A 593 -17.51 -26.31 -11.23
C GLY A 593 -16.51 -27.38 -10.78
N VAL A 594 -16.56 -28.56 -11.41
CA VAL A 594 -15.57 -29.63 -11.26
C VAL A 594 -15.21 -30.24 -12.62
N ASN A 595 -13.94 -30.08 -13.00
CA ASN A 595 -13.34 -30.59 -14.23
C ASN A 595 -12.44 -31.79 -13.92
N ASN A 596 -12.93 -33.00 -14.18
CA ASN A 596 -12.17 -34.24 -14.15
C ASN A 596 -11.51 -34.46 -15.52
N VAL A 597 -10.28 -33.97 -15.66
CA VAL A 597 -9.59 -33.89 -16.95
C VAL A 597 -9.35 -35.29 -17.52
N ASN A 598 -8.74 -36.16 -16.74
CA ASN A 598 -8.32 -37.50 -17.18
C ASN A 598 -9.36 -38.59 -16.93
N LYS A 599 -10.34 -38.36 -16.04
CA LYS A 599 -11.40 -39.33 -15.71
C LYS A 599 -10.84 -40.66 -15.19
N SER A 600 -9.66 -40.62 -14.58
CA SER A 600 -8.99 -41.80 -14.01
C SER A 600 -9.74 -42.39 -12.82
N PHE A 601 -10.44 -41.55 -12.06
CA PHE A 601 -11.31 -41.93 -10.95
C PHE A 601 -12.65 -41.20 -11.03
N ASN A 602 -13.65 -41.72 -10.30
CA ASN A 602 -14.90 -41.01 -10.06
C ASN A 602 -14.73 -40.06 -8.87
N ILE A 603 -14.63 -38.76 -9.14
CA ILE A 603 -14.49 -37.73 -8.10
C ILE A 603 -15.79 -37.67 -7.28
N ASP A 604 -15.69 -37.77 -5.95
CA ASP A 604 -16.83 -37.63 -5.06
C ASP A 604 -17.14 -36.16 -4.84
N ALA A 605 -18.13 -35.66 -5.58
CA ALA A 605 -18.62 -34.28 -5.53
C ALA A 605 -20.07 -34.21 -5.00
N ARG A 606 -20.49 -35.15 -4.15
CA ARG A 606 -21.84 -35.20 -3.59
C ARG A 606 -22.04 -34.13 -2.53
N TRP A 607 -23.30 -33.84 -2.24
CA TRP A 607 -23.73 -32.91 -1.20
C TRP A 607 -23.19 -31.50 -1.39
N ASN A 608 -22.90 -31.09 -2.62
CA ASN A 608 -22.59 -29.70 -2.95
C ASN A 608 -23.83 -28.99 -3.47
N TRP A 609 -23.88 -27.68 -3.29
CA TRP A 609 -24.79 -26.80 -4.02
C TRP A 609 -24.07 -26.24 -5.25
N TRP A 610 -24.69 -26.33 -6.42
CA TRP A 610 -24.05 -26.07 -7.70
C TRP A 610 -24.47 -24.72 -8.31
N GLY A 611 -24.81 -23.74 -7.47
CA GLY A 611 -25.41 -22.48 -7.95
C GLY A 611 -26.87 -22.60 -8.40
N SER A 612 -27.44 -23.80 -8.34
CA SER A 612 -28.84 -24.06 -8.65
C SER A 612 -29.38 -25.21 -7.81
N ASN A 613 -30.64 -25.07 -7.39
CA ASN A 613 -31.38 -26.11 -6.66
C ASN A 613 -31.71 -27.33 -7.52
N THR A 614 -31.55 -27.24 -8.85
CA THR A 614 -31.70 -28.38 -9.77
C THR A 614 -30.38 -29.14 -9.98
N GLY A 615 -29.31 -28.76 -9.29
CA GLY A 615 -27.99 -29.40 -9.36
C GLY A 615 -27.18 -28.97 -10.59
N PRO A 616 -26.05 -29.64 -10.86
CA PRO A 616 -25.10 -29.24 -11.89
C PRO A 616 -25.63 -29.51 -13.30
N THR A 617 -25.12 -28.75 -14.27
CA THR A 617 -25.40 -29.00 -15.69
C THR A 617 -24.56 -30.17 -16.20
N HIS A 618 -25.21 -31.28 -16.56
CA HIS A 618 -24.58 -32.47 -17.14
C HIS A 618 -25.59 -33.30 -17.93
N ALA A 619 -25.12 -34.09 -18.91
CA ALA A 619 -26.00 -34.95 -19.72
C ALA A 619 -26.81 -35.96 -18.89
N SER A 620 -26.29 -36.40 -17.73
CA SER A 620 -26.99 -37.28 -16.78
C SER A 620 -27.90 -36.54 -15.79
N ASN A 621 -27.91 -35.20 -15.82
CA ASN A 621 -28.86 -34.34 -15.11
C ASN A 621 -29.58 -33.37 -16.07
N PRO A 622 -30.50 -33.84 -16.94
CA PRO A 622 -31.08 -33.00 -18.01
C PRO A 622 -31.84 -31.75 -17.54
N GLY A 623 -32.25 -31.69 -16.27
CA GLY A 623 -32.91 -30.52 -15.66
C GLY A 623 -31.99 -29.63 -14.83
N GLY A 624 -30.71 -29.99 -14.71
CA GLY A 624 -29.71 -29.22 -13.95
C GLY A 624 -29.34 -27.94 -14.68
N THR A 625 -29.39 -26.82 -13.96
CA THR A 625 -29.06 -25.48 -14.48
C THR A 625 -27.93 -24.81 -13.72
N GLY A 626 -27.30 -25.54 -12.78
CA GLY A 626 -26.15 -25.08 -12.03
C GLY A 626 -24.85 -25.17 -12.84
N GLU A 627 -23.73 -25.09 -12.14
CA GLU A 627 -22.39 -25.20 -12.71
C GLU A 627 -22.20 -26.45 -13.56
N GLY A 628 -21.47 -26.33 -14.67
CA GLY A 628 -21.11 -27.47 -15.51
C GLY A 628 -20.16 -28.42 -14.78
N ILE A 629 -20.32 -29.72 -15.04
CA ILE A 629 -19.36 -30.76 -14.62
C ILE A 629 -18.96 -31.65 -15.80
N THR A 630 -17.80 -32.29 -15.73
CA THR A 630 -17.40 -33.32 -16.69
C THR A 630 -17.93 -34.71 -16.30
N ASP A 631 -17.82 -35.69 -17.20
CA ASP A 631 -18.00 -37.10 -16.86
C ASP A 631 -17.08 -37.56 -15.72
N SER A 632 -17.47 -38.66 -15.06
CA SER A 632 -16.76 -39.22 -13.90
C SER A 632 -16.68 -38.26 -12.70
N VAL A 633 -17.70 -37.42 -12.53
CA VAL A 633 -17.95 -36.61 -11.33
C VAL A 633 -19.24 -37.10 -10.69
N ARG A 634 -19.16 -37.64 -9.46
CA ARG A 634 -20.32 -38.11 -8.71
C ARG A 634 -20.92 -36.92 -7.97
N TYR A 635 -21.98 -36.33 -8.52
CA TYR A 635 -22.63 -35.15 -7.96
C TYR A 635 -23.92 -35.44 -7.17
N SER A 636 -24.50 -36.65 -7.31
CA SER A 636 -25.79 -37.00 -6.70
C SER A 636 -25.63 -37.89 -5.45
N PRO A 637 -26.33 -37.59 -4.33
CA PRO A 637 -27.25 -36.45 -4.15
C PRO A 637 -26.51 -35.11 -4.09
N TYR A 638 -27.17 -34.03 -4.52
CA TYR A 638 -26.72 -32.64 -4.41
C TYR A 638 -27.65 -31.85 -3.49
N LEU A 639 -27.20 -30.68 -3.01
CA LEU A 639 -28.02 -29.80 -2.18
C LEU A 639 -29.00 -29.03 -3.07
N GLY A 640 -30.29 -29.11 -2.75
CA GLY A 640 -31.38 -28.47 -3.50
C GLY A 640 -32.11 -27.35 -2.76
N ALA A 641 -31.59 -26.92 -1.61
CA ALA A 641 -32.25 -25.97 -0.69
C ALA A 641 -31.56 -24.59 -0.64
N GLY A 642 -30.72 -24.28 -1.63
CA GLY A 642 -29.88 -23.07 -1.66
C GLY A 642 -28.45 -23.30 -1.14
N ALA A 643 -27.66 -22.23 -1.15
CA ALA A 643 -26.30 -22.18 -0.64
C ALA A 643 -26.23 -22.61 0.83
N SER A 644 -25.21 -23.38 1.17
CA SER A 644 -24.93 -23.86 2.53
C SER A 644 -24.15 -22.84 3.37
N ASN A 645 -23.38 -21.96 2.73
CA ASN A 645 -22.62 -20.84 3.28
C ASN A 645 -23.00 -19.53 2.54
N PRO A 646 -24.24 -19.04 2.72
CA PRO A 646 -24.72 -17.82 2.06
C PRO A 646 -23.93 -16.58 2.50
N VAL A 647 -23.86 -15.59 1.61
CA VAL A 647 -23.28 -14.27 1.91
C VAL A 647 -24.25 -13.47 2.79
N GLU A 648 -23.75 -12.61 3.67
CA GLU A 648 -24.57 -11.67 4.45
C GLU A 648 -25.51 -10.88 3.51
N GLY A 649 -26.81 -10.83 3.82
CA GLY A 649 -27.85 -10.24 2.97
C GLY A 649 -28.46 -11.15 1.89
N ASP A 650 -27.89 -12.33 1.60
CA ASP A 650 -28.45 -13.30 0.64
C ASP A 650 -29.46 -14.22 1.34
N VAL A 651 -30.64 -13.68 1.64
CA VAL A 651 -31.72 -14.38 2.36
C VAL A 651 -32.40 -15.43 1.48
N SER A 652 -32.30 -15.33 0.16
CA SER A 652 -32.83 -16.29 -0.80
C SER A 652 -31.91 -17.51 -0.97
N LEU A 653 -30.67 -17.43 -0.48
CA LEU A 653 -29.63 -18.46 -0.56
C LEU A 653 -29.26 -18.80 -2.01
N ASN A 654 -29.33 -17.81 -2.90
CA ASN A 654 -29.08 -18.00 -4.32
C ASN A 654 -27.67 -17.54 -4.75
N GLY A 655 -26.82 -17.18 -3.79
CA GLY A 655 -25.45 -16.71 -3.99
C GLY A 655 -25.35 -15.23 -4.37
N SER A 656 -26.45 -14.48 -4.35
CA SER A 656 -26.50 -13.06 -4.74
C SER A 656 -27.39 -12.24 -3.80
N VAL A 657 -26.90 -11.08 -3.37
CA VAL A 657 -27.71 -10.12 -2.60
C VAL A 657 -28.54 -9.26 -3.56
N GLN A 658 -29.86 -9.32 -3.45
CA GLN A 658 -30.82 -8.74 -4.38
C GLN A 658 -32.04 -8.14 -3.66
N ALA A 659 -32.85 -7.37 -4.39
CA ALA A 659 -34.11 -6.82 -3.85
C ALA A 659 -35.12 -7.91 -3.45
N PHE A 660 -34.98 -9.12 -4.00
CA PHE A 660 -35.79 -10.27 -3.62
C PHE A 660 -35.52 -10.70 -2.18
N ASP A 661 -34.28 -10.64 -1.70
CA ASP A 661 -33.89 -10.96 -0.32
C ASP A 661 -34.56 -10.01 0.68
N ALA A 662 -34.58 -8.71 0.36
CA ALA A 662 -35.31 -7.72 1.14
C ALA A 662 -36.82 -8.04 1.22
N SER A 663 -37.41 -8.59 0.16
CA SER A 663 -38.82 -8.98 0.16
C SER A 663 -39.09 -10.18 1.09
N LEU A 664 -38.17 -11.13 1.18
CA LEU A 664 -38.26 -12.27 2.09
C LEU A 664 -38.22 -11.81 3.55
N ILE A 665 -37.34 -10.86 3.87
CA ILE A 665 -37.29 -10.20 5.19
C ILE A 665 -38.64 -9.55 5.51
N LEU A 666 -39.19 -8.73 4.61
CA LEU A 666 -40.46 -8.03 4.87
C LEU A 666 -41.63 -8.99 5.14
N LYS A 667 -41.71 -10.10 4.40
CA LYS A 667 -42.73 -11.14 4.63
C LYS A 667 -42.54 -11.86 5.96
N TYR A 668 -41.30 -12.20 6.30
CA TYR A 668 -40.97 -12.79 7.60
C TYR A 668 -41.34 -11.87 8.76
N VAL A 669 -41.02 -10.58 8.66
CA VAL A 669 -41.28 -9.58 9.70
C VAL A 669 -42.77 -9.46 10.03
N VAL A 670 -43.65 -9.55 9.03
CA VAL A 670 -45.11 -9.46 9.27
C VAL A 670 -45.73 -10.79 9.71
N ALA A 671 -45.16 -11.93 9.31
CA ALA A 671 -45.65 -13.26 9.60
C ALA A 671 -44.51 -14.28 9.86
N PRO A 672 -43.82 -14.21 11.02
CA PRO A 672 -42.62 -15.00 11.27
C PRO A 672 -42.86 -16.52 11.41
N VAL A 673 -44.12 -16.93 11.66
CA VAL A 673 -44.54 -18.35 11.79
C VAL A 673 -45.51 -18.74 10.66
N GLY A 674 -45.30 -18.18 9.46
CA GLY A 674 -46.13 -18.38 8.27
C GLY A 674 -45.46 -19.16 7.14
N PRO A 675 -46.08 -19.23 5.94
CA PRO A 675 -45.50 -19.90 4.77
C PRO A 675 -44.19 -19.26 4.27
N ASP A 676 -43.94 -18.01 4.63
CA ASP A 676 -42.70 -17.27 4.33
C ASP A 676 -41.72 -17.24 5.52
N SER A 677 -41.83 -18.18 6.47
CA SER A 677 -40.89 -18.30 7.59
C SER A 677 -39.47 -18.59 7.08
N LEU A 678 -38.47 -17.88 7.59
CA LEU A 678 -37.08 -18.11 7.25
C LEU A 678 -36.52 -19.30 8.02
N ASN A 679 -35.73 -20.13 7.33
CA ASN A 679 -34.99 -21.22 7.99
C ASN A 679 -33.73 -20.69 8.70
N GLU A 680 -33.05 -21.55 9.46
CA GLU A 680 -31.85 -21.15 10.24
C GLU A 680 -30.75 -20.50 9.38
N ALA A 681 -30.51 -21.00 8.16
CA ALA A 681 -29.48 -20.45 7.28
C ALA A 681 -29.86 -19.05 6.76
N GLN A 682 -31.12 -18.85 6.39
CA GLN A 682 -31.64 -17.55 5.94
C GLN A 682 -31.64 -16.53 7.08
N MET A 683 -32.02 -16.95 8.29
CA MET A 683 -32.01 -16.07 9.46
C MET A 683 -30.60 -15.58 9.82
N ARG A 684 -29.56 -16.41 9.59
CA ARG A 684 -28.16 -16.03 9.87
C ARG A 684 -27.66 -14.86 9.04
N VAL A 685 -28.16 -14.70 7.82
CA VAL A 685 -27.71 -13.66 6.86
C VAL A 685 -28.74 -12.56 6.66
N ALA A 686 -29.85 -12.58 7.42
CA ALA A 686 -30.93 -11.62 7.29
C ALA A 686 -30.77 -10.40 8.22
N ASP A 687 -30.04 -10.52 9.34
CA ASP A 687 -29.77 -9.42 10.28
C ASP A 687 -28.54 -8.63 9.84
N VAL A 688 -28.71 -7.86 8.76
CA VAL A 688 -27.63 -7.08 8.15
C VAL A 688 -27.34 -5.78 8.91
N SER A 689 -28.23 -5.36 9.82
CA SER A 689 -28.05 -4.22 10.71
C SER A 689 -27.16 -4.53 11.92
N GLY A 690 -27.16 -5.78 12.38
CA GLY A 690 -26.34 -6.28 13.49
C GLY A 690 -26.87 -5.92 14.88
N VAL A 691 -28.16 -5.54 15.00
CA VAL A 691 -28.78 -5.14 16.28
C VAL A 691 -29.47 -6.28 17.02
N GLY A 692 -29.44 -7.51 16.50
CA GLY A 692 -29.92 -8.71 17.19
C GLY A 692 -31.41 -8.97 16.96
N GLY A 693 -31.81 -9.07 15.70
CA GLY A 693 -33.17 -9.39 15.25
C GLY A 693 -33.39 -9.01 13.78
N ILE A 694 -34.35 -9.65 13.12
CA ILE A 694 -34.68 -9.39 11.70
C ILE A 694 -35.84 -8.40 11.63
N THR A 695 -35.63 -7.24 11.02
CA THR A 695 -36.59 -6.13 10.96
C THR A 695 -36.79 -5.59 9.55
N ALA A 696 -37.74 -4.67 9.37
CA ALA A 696 -37.93 -3.97 8.10
C ALA A 696 -36.71 -3.09 7.71
N TYR A 697 -35.84 -2.73 8.66
CA TYR A 697 -34.64 -1.96 8.35
C TYR A 697 -33.54 -2.80 7.70
N ASP A 698 -33.41 -4.07 8.06
CA ASP A 698 -32.52 -5.01 7.35
C ASP A 698 -32.89 -5.10 5.86
N ALA A 699 -34.19 -5.18 5.56
CA ALA A 699 -34.69 -5.12 4.19
C ALA A 699 -34.31 -3.80 3.49
N SER A 700 -34.37 -2.66 4.19
CA SER A 700 -33.95 -1.36 3.65
C SER A 700 -32.45 -1.34 3.35
N LEU A 701 -31.62 -1.87 4.25
CA LEU A 701 -30.17 -1.95 4.06
C LEU A 701 -29.82 -2.84 2.86
N ILE A 702 -30.48 -3.99 2.68
CA ILE A 702 -30.31 -4.82 1.47
C ILE A 702 -30.66 -4.04 0.22
N LEU A 703 -31.79 -3.32 0.20
CA LEU A 703 -32.16 -2.48 -0.95
C LEU A 703 -31.13 -1.38 -1.23
N GLN A 704 -30.58 -0.75 -0.19
CA GLN A 704 -29.51 0.25 -0.31
C GLN A 704 -28.22 -0.35 -0.87
N TYR A 705 -27.87 -1.58 -0.46
CA TYR A 705 -26.72 -2.30 -0.98
C TYR A 705 -26.87 -2.61 -2.47
N VAL A 706 -28.06 -3.10 -2.86
CA VAL A 706 -28.38 -3.44 -4.25
C VAL A 706 -28.31 -2.24 -5.19
N VAL A 707 -28.67 -1.04 -4.72
CA VAL A 707 -28.57 0.19 -5.53
C VAL A 707 -27.23 0.94 -5.35
N GLY A 708 -26.29 0.38 -4.58
CA GLY A 708 -24.95 0.95 -4.38
C GLY A 708 -24.88 2.17 -3.45
N LEU A 709 -25.91 2.45 -2.64
CA LEU A 709 -25.88 3.52 -1.63
C LEU A 709 -25.04 3.16 -0.42
N ILE A 710 -24.97 1.86 -0.10
CA ILE A 710 -24.00 1.29 0.83
C ILE A 710 -23.23 0.19 0.11
N SER A 711 -21.95 0.03 0.44
CA SER A 711 -21.10 -1.03 -0.13
C SER A 711 -20.79 -2.15 0.88
N VAL A 712 -21.21 -1.96 2.14
CA VAL A 712 -20.95 -2.84 3.28
C VAL A 712 -22.13 -2.73 4.24
N PHE A 713 -22.60 -3.85 4.76
CA PHE A 713 -23.66 -3.89 5.78
C PHE A 713 -23.14 -3.50 7.16
N PRO A 714 -23.95 -2.83 7.99
CA PRO A 714 -23.58 -2.52 9.38
C PRO A 714 -23.14 -3.74 10.20
N ALA A 715 -23.80 -4.90 10.05
CA ALA A 715 -23.43 -6.15 10.73
C ALA A 715 -22.01 -6.62 10.37
N GLU A 716 -21.62 -6.46 9.11
CA GLU A 716 -20.25 -6.74 8.63
C GLU A 716 -19.22 -5.76 9.22
N ALA A 717 -19.65 -4.57 9.64
CA ALA A 717 -18.75 -3.58 10.26
C ALA A 717 -18.63 -3.75 11.78
N SER A 718 -19.72 -4.08 12.48
CA SER A 718 -19.75 -4.27 13.94
C SER A 718 -18.99 -5.51 14.41
N SER A 719 -18.82 -6.50 13.53
CA SER A 719 -18.02 -7.71 13.74
C SER A 719 -16.51 -7.49 13.57
N ASN A 720 -16.07 -6.24 13.31
CA ASN A 720 -14.70 -5.90 12.91
C ASN A 720 -14.26 -6.49 11.56
N MET A 721 -15.18 -6.97 10.72
CA MET A 721 -14.85 -7.58 9.43
C MET A 721 -14.60 -6.54 8.32
N LYS A 722 -15.23 -5.36 8.39
CA LYS A 722 -15.07 -4.27 7.39
C LYS A 722 -15.18 -2.87 8.00
N VAL A 723 -14.53 -1.88 7.39
CA VAL A 723 -14.67 -0.47 7.77
C VAL A 723 -15.65 0.21 6.84
N LEU A 724 -16.74 0.77 7.38
CA LEU A 724 -17.69 1.57 6.60
C LEU A 724 -16.96 2.78 5.96
N SER A 725 -17.17 2.99 4.66
CA SER A 725 -16.66 4.17 3.95
C SER A 725 -17.20 5.46 4.59
N PRO A 726 -16.53 6.61 4.46
CA PRO A 726 -17.06 7.89 4.93
C PRO A 726 -18.46 8.21 4.37
N ALA A 727 -18.71 7.87 3.11
CA ALA A 727 -20.00 8.02 2.46
C ALA A 727 -21.06 7.12 3.12
N THR A 728 -20.75 5.84 3.34
CA THR A 728 -21.64 4.89 4.03
C THR A 728 -21.88 5.31 5.49
N LYS A 729 -20.86 5.80 6.20
CA LYS A 729 -21.02 6.33 7.56
C LYS A 729 -21.93 7.55 7.60
N GLY A 730 -21.76 8.48 6.66
CA GLY A 730 -22.65 9.64 6.52
C GLY A 730 -24.08 9.21 6.24
N GLN A 731 -24.27 8.31 5.27
CA GLN A 731 -25.58 7.76 4.89
C GLN A 731 -26.29 7.09 6.07
N LEU A 732 -25.60 6.25 6.84
CA LEU A 732 -26.17 5.57 8.01
C LEU A 732 -26.39 6.51 9.20
N ALA A 733 -25.56 7.54 9.37
CA ALA A 733 -25.74 8.53 10.42
C ALA A 733 -27.04 9.33 10.24
N LEU A 734 -27.39 9.65 8.99
CA LEU A 734 -28.65 10.31 8.63
C LEU A 734 -29.88 9.43 8.89
N GLN A 735 -29.73 8.11 9.03
CA GLN A 735 -30.84 7.17 9.25
C GLN A 735 -31.17 6.96 10.72
N LYS A 736 -30.46 7.61 11.66
CA LYS A 736 -30.78 7.55 13.09
C LYS A 736 -31.97 8.45 13.39
N VAL A 737 -33.12 7.83 13.67
CA VAL A 737 -34.40 8.54 13.88
C VAL A 737 -34.88 8.42 15.33
N SER A 738 -35.39 9.52 15.90
CA SER A 738 -35.87 9.54 17.30
C SER A 738 -37.15 10.36 17.53
N GLY A 739 -37.57 11.17 16.55
CA GLY A 739 -38.69 12.11 16.68
C GLY A 739 -39.84 11.88 15.69
N VAL A 740 -39.85 10.76 14.98
CA VAL A 740 -40.88 10.43 13.98
C VAL A 740 -42.19 10.15 14.70
N LYS A 741 -43.24 10.89 14.34
CA LYS A 741 -44.58 10.70 14.90
C LYS A 741 -45.46 9.97 13.90
N LEU A 742 -46.26 9.02 14.39
CA LEU A 742 -47.23 8.29 13.58
C LEU A 742 -48.65 8.57 14.07
N THR A 743 -49.51 9.03 13.17
CA THR A 743 -50.90 9.38 13.51
C THR A 743 -51.86 8.63 12.59
N VAL A 744 -52.85 7.95 13.18
CA VAL A 744 -53.95 7.35 12.43
C VAL A 744 -55.10 8.36 12.36
N ALA A 745 -55.63 8.62 11.16
CA ALA A 745 -56.68 9.61 10.97
C ALA A 745 -58.05 9.13 11.50
N ASN A 746 -58.89 10.09 11.91
CA ASN A 746 -60.29 9.84 12.23
C ASN A 746 -61.14 9.84 10.96
N VAL A 747 -62.02 8.87 10.81
CA VAL A 747 -62.88 8.74 9.63
C VAL A 747 -64.29 8.30 10.02
N THR A 748 -65.28 8.72 9.25
CA THR A 748 -66.69 8.33 9.43
C THR A 748 -67.15 7.52 8.23
N VAL A 749 -67.87 6.42 8.47
CA VAL A 749 -68.33 5.49 7.42
C VAL A 749 -69.67 4.86 7.80
N ASN A 750 -70.49 4.50 6.81
CA ASN A 750 -71.71 3.74 7.06
C ASN A 750 -71.40 2.26 7.28
N ARG A 751 -72.27 1.57 8.03
CA ARG A 751 -72.24 0.10 8.10
C ARG A 751 -72.27 -0.52 6.70
N GLY A 752 -71.57 -1.64 6.50
CA GLY A 752 -71.53 -2.38 5.24
C GLY A 752 -70.59 -1.82 4.15
N ASP A 753 -70.19 -0.54 4.26
CA ASP A 753 -69.26 0.11 3.33
C ASP A 753 -67.79 -0.22 3.68
N SER A 754 -66.89 -0.06 2.70
CA SER A 754 -65.44 -0.08 2.96
C SER A 754 -64.96 1.30 3.40
N VAL A 755 -64.06 1.33 4.39
CA VAL A 755 -63.41 2.52 4.91
C VAL A 755 -61.91 2.48 4.62
N ILE A 756 -61.37 3.63 4.22
CA ILE A 756 -59.93 3.83 4.02
C ILE A 756 -59.45 4.73 5.17
N VAL A 757 -58.54 4.23 5.99
CA VAL A 757 -57.98 4.95 7.13
C VAL A 757 -56.54 5.38 6.81
N PRO A 758 -56.28 6.67 6.57
CA PRO A 758 -54.92 7.18 6.37
C PRO A 758 -54.06 7.02 7.63
N VAL A 759 -52.81 6.57 7.45
CA VAL A 759 -51.77 6.57 8.46
C VAL A 759 -50.69 7.57 8.04
N ASN A 760 -50.44 8.59 8.86
CA ASN A 760 -49.53 9.68 8.54
C ASN A 760 -48.26 9.59 9.37
N LEU A 761 -47.14 9.99 8.75
CA LEU A 761 -45.88 10.22 9.44
C LEU A 761 -45.46 11.69 9.39
N GLU A 762 -44.92 12.17 10.50
CA GLU A 762 -44.30 13.48 10.64
C GLU A 762 -42.86 13.36 11.15
N ASN A 763 -42.01 14.32 10.80
CA ASN A 763 -40.57 14.32 11.07
C ASN A 763 -39.86 13.11 10.45
N VAL A 764 -40.14 12.84 9.17
CA VAL A 764 -39.71 11.62 8.47
C VAL A 764 -38.25 11.62 8.00
N GLU A 765 -37.51 12.70 8.22
CA GLU A 765 -36.11 12.79 7.79
C GLU A 765 -35.30 11.60 8.32
N GLY A 766 -34.56 10.94 7.43
CA GLY A 766 -33.79 9.74 7.75
C GLY A 766 -34.56 8.42 7.68
N VAL A 767 -35.90 8.42 7.67
CA VAL A 767 -36.71 7.18 7.65
C VAL A 767 -36.57 6.46 6.31
N THR A 768 -36.15 5.19 6.35
CA THR A 768 -36.04 4.29 5.19
C THR A 768 -36.84 3.00 5.38
N SER A 769 -37.26 2.69 6.61
CA SER A 769 -38.15 1.59 6.92
C SER A 769 -39.15 1.95 8.00
N ALA A 770 -40.30 1.27 7.99
CA ALA A 770 -41.34 1.38 9.00
C ALA A 770 -41.98 0.01 9.27
N GLN A 771 -42.12 -0.34 10.55
CA GLN A 771 -42.85 -1.53 10.99
C GLN A 771 -43.93 -1.12 11.98
N ILE A 772 -45.18 -1.39 11.62
CA ILE A 772 -46.37 -0.89 12.33
C ILE A 772 -47.22 -2.09 12.72
N ASN A 773 -47.60 -2.20 13.98
CA ASN A 773 -48.57 -3.19 14.45
C ASN A 773 -49.83 -2.45 14.88
N VAL A 774 -50.92 -2.72 14.18
CA VAL A 774 -52.21 -2.05 14.36
C VAL A 774 -53.17 -3.02 15.04
N LYS A 775 -53.94 -2.52 16.00
CA LYS A 775 -55.04 -3.24 16.63
C LYS A 775 -56.37 -2.57 16.31
N TYR A 776 -57.31 -3.38 15.85
CA TYR A 776 -58.67 -3.01 15.50
C TYR A 776 -59.66 -3.99 16.13
N ASP A 777 -60.96 -3.66 16.12
CA ASP A 777 -62.01 -4.57 16.58
C ASP A 777 -62.44 -5.51 15.43
N PRO A 778 -62.11 -6.82 15.51
CA PRO A 778 -62.43 -7.77 14.44
C PRO A 778 -63.93 -8.10 14.35
N LYS A 779 -64.74 -7.71 15.33
CA LYS A 779 -66.20 -7.84 15.24
C LYS A 779 -66.83 -6.75 14.36
N LEU A 780 -66.18 -5.58 14.28
CA LEU A 780 -66.70 -4.43 13.53
C LEU A 780 -66.03 -4.28 12.17
N PHE A 781 -64.77 -4.71 12.03
CA PHE A 781 -63.99 -4.51 10.82
C PHE A 781 -63.40 -5.81 10.28
N THR A 782 -63.52 -6.02 8.97
CA THR A 782 -62.80 -7.04 8.22
C THR A 782 -61.70 -6.36 7.41
N PHE A 783 -60.44 -6.62 7.70
CA PHE A 783 -59.31 -6.05 6.94
C PHE A 783 -59.32 -6.55 5.48
N GLU A 784 -59.17 -5.63 4.53
CA GLU A 784 -59.15 -5.94 3.10
C GLU A 784 -57.72 -5.90 2.55
N LYS A 785 -57.01 -4.77 2.71
CA LYS A 785 -55.63 -4.58 2.23
C LYS A 785 -54.97 -3.32 2.81
N VAL A 786 -53.64 -3.25 2.68
CA VAL A 786 -52.88 -2.00 2.83
C VAL A 786 -52.66 -1.41 1.44
N LEU A 787 -52.92 -0.11 1.27
CA LEU A 787 -52.53 0.66 0.09
C LEU A 787 -51.28 1.48 0.42
N VAL A 788 -50.36 1.57 -0.54
CA VAL A 788 -49.15 2.37 -0.42
C VAL A 788 -49.51 3.85 -0.31
N GLY A 789 -48.81 4.57 0.55
CA GLY A 789 -49.02 6.00 0.77
C GLY A 789 -48.22 6.86 -0.20
N ASP A 790 -48.54 8.15 -0.25
CA ASP A 790 -47.95 9.07 -1.23
C ASP A 790 -46.43 9.22 -1.03
N ILE A 791 -45.98 9.20 0.23
CA ILE A 791 -44.56 9.33 0.58
C ILE A 791 -43.79 8.00 0.48
N THR A 792 -44.48 6.87 0.37
CA THR A 792 -43.89 5.51 0.33
C THR A 792 -44.04 4.83 -1.03
N SER A 793 -44.30 5.59 -2.09
CA SER A 793 -44.50 5.03 -3.45
C SER A 793 -43.33 4.21 -3.99
N GLY A 794 -42.11 4.46 -3.52
CA GLY A 794 -40.91 3.67 -3.82
C GLY A 794 -40.55 2.59 -2.78
N PHE A 795 -41.40 2.34 -1.78
CA PHE A 795 -41.14 1.36 -0.73
C PHE A 795 -41.81 0.02 -1.08
N SER A 796 -41.13 -1.06 -0.76
CA SER A 796 -41.72 -2.40 -0.70
C SER A 796 -42.54 -2.52 0.57
N VAL A 797 -43.78 -3.02 0.46
CA VAL A 797 -44.72 -3.15 1.59
C VAL A 797 -45.19 -4.60 1.71
N ALA A 798 -45.14 -5.14 2.92
CA ALA A 798 -45.76 -6.41 3.29
C ALA A 798 -46.75 -6.20 4.44
N SER A 799 -47.79 -7.03 4.50
CA SER A 799 -48.76 -6.99 5.60
C SER A 799 -49.32 -8.37 5.91
N ALA A 800 -49.58 -8.64 7.19
CA ALA A 800 -50.23 -9.86 7.65
C ALA A 800 -51.28 -9.55 8.72
N ASN A 801 -52.44 -10.21 8.63
CA ASN A 801 -53.58 -9.95 9.49
C ASN A 801 -53.98 -11.20 10.31
N ASP A 802 -53.92 -11.09 11.64
CA ASP A 802 -54.56 -12.04 12.57
C ASP A 802 -56.01 -11.59 12.79
N LYS A 803 -56.90 -12.07 11.93
CA LYS A 803 -58.34 -11.74 11.92
C LYS A 803 -59.07 -12.15 13.20
N GLU A 804 -58.56 -13.12 13.95
CA GLU A 804 -59.22 -13.60 15.17
C GLU A 804 -58.92 -12.67 16.34
N LYS A 805 -57.69 -12.16 16.41
CA LYS A 805 -57.25 -11.26 17.49
C LYS A 805 -57.34 -9.78 17.14
N GLY A 806 -57.61 -9.43 15.87
CA GLY A 806 -57.70 -8.06 15.40
C GLY A 806 -56.35 -7.34 15.34
N TYR A 807 -55.28 -8.06 14.98
CA TYR A 807 -53.95 -7.46 14.81
C TYR A 807 -53.53 -7.48 13.34
N LEU A 808 -53.06 -6.34 12.85
CA LEU A 808 -52.49 -6.17 11.53
C LEU A 808 -51.02 -5.72 11.65
N ASN A 809 -50.11 -6.53 11.14
CA ASN A 809 -48.71 -6.18 11.02
C ASN A 809 -48.44 -5.63 9.62
N VAL A 810 -47.75 -4.51 9.53
CA VAL A 810 -47.33 -3.87 8.28
C VAL A 810 -45.84 -3.59 8.38
N ALA A 811 -45.07 -3.98 7.36
CA ALA A 811 -43.65 -3.70 7.25
C ALA A 811 -43.39 -3.03 5.90
N MET A 812 -42.55 -2.00 5.92
CA MET A 812 -42.21 -1.18 4.76
C MET A 812 -40.71 -0.93 4.73
N ALA A 813 -40.09 -1.01 3.56
CA ALA A 813 -38.68 -0.69 3.36
C ALA A 813 -38.43 -0.07 1.98
N GLY A 814 -37.54 0.92 1.92
CA GLY A 814 -37.11 1.55 0.68
C GLY A 814 -35.61 1.80 0.66
N ALA A 815 -35.03 1.84 -0.55
CA ALA A 815 -33.62 2.18 -0.71
C ALA A 815 -33.30 3.66 -0.41
N SER A 816 -34.30 4.54 -0.43
CA SER A 816 -34.14 5.98 -0.23
C SER A 816 -34.91 6.47 0.98
N MET A 817 -34.40 7.52 1.62
CA MET A 817 -35.08 8.17 2.74
C MET A 817 -36.36 8.88 2.28
N LEU A 818 -37.34 8.94 3.17
CA LEU A 818 -38.52 9.79 3.00
C LEU A 818 -38.12 11.26 2.96
N LYS A 819 -38.73 12.02 2.04
CA LYS A 819 -38.37 13.42 1.76
C LYS A 819 -39.30 14.43 2.43
N GLU A 820 -40.54 14.05 2.69
CA GLU A 820 -41.57 14.94 3.22
C GLU A 820 -42.58 14.19 4.09
N ASN A 821 -43.19 14.91 5.03
CA ASN A 821 -44.25 14.39 5.88
C ASN A 821 -45.49 14.10 5.04
N GLY A 822 -46.26 13.08 5.42
CA GLY A 822 -47.46 12.71 4.67
C GLY A 822 -47.97 11.32 5.02
N THR A 823 -48.85 10.80 4.16
CA THR A 823 -49.48 9.49 4.37
C THR A 823 -48.51 8.38 3.99
N VAL A 824 -48.14 7.54 4.97
CA VAL A 824 -47.24 6.39 4.79
C VAL A 824 -47.96 5.16 4.24
N GLY A 825 -49.27 5.08 4.43
CA GLY A 825 -50.11 4.03 3.90
C GLY A 825 -51.56 4.20 4.31
N TYR A 826 -52.44 3.48 3.64
CA TYR A 826 -53.86 3.49 3.94
C TYR A 826 -54.33 2.08 4.34
N LEU A 827 -55.02 1.98 5.46
CA LEU A 827 -55.61 0.74 5.94
C LEU A 827 -57.05 0.65 5.43
N GLN A 828 -57.34 -0.34 4.59
CA GLN A 828 -58.69 -0.55 4.07
C GLN A 828 -59.40 -1.66 4.86
N PHE A 829 -60.58 -1.34 5.40
CA PHE A 829 -61.44 -2.28 6.12
C PHE A 829 -62.83 -2.28 5.54
N ARG A 830 -63.53 -3.43 5.60
CA ARG A 830 -64.98 -3.51 5.42
C ARG A 830 -65.67 -3.50 6.77
N VAL A 831 -66.71 -2.67 6.88
CA VAL A 831 -67.48 -2.51 8.13
C VAL A 831 -68.61 -3.54 8.19
N ALA A 832 -68.86 -4.11 9.37
CA ALA A 832 -69.95 -5.06 9.58
C ALA A 832 -71.34 -4.46 9.26
N ASP A 833 -72.24 -5.28 8.73
CA ASP A 833 -73.59 -4.86 8.29
C ASP A 833 -74.60 -4.69 9.45
N ASP A 834 -74.30 -5.27 10.61
CA ASP A 834 -75.19 -5.42 11.75
C ASP A 834 -74.95 -4.42 12.89
N VAL A 835 -74.16 -3.37 12.64
CA VAL A 835 -73.91 -2.29 13.60
C VAL A 835 -75.18 -1.46 13.83
N SER A 836 -75.53 -1.21 15.10
CA SER A 836 -76.69 -0.41 15.51
C SER A 836 -76.24 0.84 16.27
N GLY A 837 -76.81 2.00 15.93
CA GLY A 837 -76.43 3.30 16.50
C GLY A 837 -75.10 3.84 15.94
N ARG A 838 -74.59 4.92 16.54
CA ARG A 838 -73.25 5.44 16.25
C ARG A 838 -72.24 4.77 17.18
N VAL A 839 -71.26 4.08 16.60
CA VAL A 839 -70.22 3.36 17.34
C VAL A 839 -68.86 3.92 16.96
N ASN A 840 -68.08 4.37 17.94
CA ASN A 840 -66.68 4.76 17.74
C ASN A 840 -65.79 3.60 18.11
N SER A 841 -64.99 3.11 17.16
CA SER A 841 -64.02 2.04 17.41
C SER A 841 -62.60 2.52 17.12
N PRO A 842 -61.66 2.42 18.07
CA PRO A 842 -60.31 2.91 17.90
C PRO A 842 -59.50 2.00 16.98
N ILE A 843 -58.67 2.62 16.13
CA ILE A 843 -57.58 1.96 15.41
C ILE A 843 -56.30 2.37 16.12
N SER A 844 -55.80 1.46 16.94
CA SER A 844 -54.69 1.72 17.87
C SER A 844 -53.38 1.14 17.37
N ILE A 845 -52.27 1.81 17.68
CA ILE A 845 -50.94 1.36 17.31
C ILE A 845 -50.31 0.69 18.54
N VAL A 846 -49.98 -0.58 18.38
CA VAL A 846 -49.44 -1.44 19.44
C VAL A 846 -47.92 -1.39 19.43
N ARG A 847 -47.33 -1.23 18.24
CA ARG A 847 -45.89 -1.12 18.04
C ARG A 847 -45.61 -0.29 16.81
N PHE A 848 -44.60 0.59 16.90
CA PHE A 848 -44.07 1.32 15.76
C PHE A 848 -42.54 1.38 15.84
N LEU A 849 -41.88 0.78 14.85
CA LEU A 849 -40.46 0.93 14.61
C LEU A 849 -40.23 1.75 13.33
N ALA A 850 -39.31 2.71 13.39
CA ALA A 850 -38.76 3.37 12.20
C ALA A 850 -37.25 3.21 12.23
N ASN A 851 -36.66 2.62 11.18
CA ASN A 851 -35.24 2.23 11.16
C ASN A 851 -34.80 1.56 12.48
N GLU A 852 -35.56 0.56 12.94
CA GLU A 852 -35.35 -0.19 14.21
C GLU A 852 -35.54 0.60 15.51
N SER A 853 -35.67 1.92 15.45
CA SER A 853 -35.93 2.73 16.63
C SER A 853 -37.38 2.56 17.09
N ASP A 854 -37.58 2.15 18.35
CA ASP A 854 -38.92 1.98 18.93
C ASP A 854 -39.53 3.34 19.29
N LEU A 855 -40.46 3.78 18.45
CA LEU A 855 -41.15 5.06 18.55
C LEU A 855 -42.63 4.88 18.89
N THR A 856 -43.00 3.73 19.47
CA THR A 856 -44.40 3.42 19.83
C THR A 856 -45.04 4.50 20.72
N LYS A 857 -44.25 5.16 21.57
CA LYS A 857 -44.71 6.27 22.44
C LYS A 857 -45.06 7.55 21.69
N LEU A 858 -44.61 7.69 20.44
CA LEU A 858 -44.89 8.84 19.56
C LEU A 858 -46.05 8.55 18.59
N THR A 859 -46.88 7.56 18.91
CA THR A 859 -48.04 7.18 18.10
C THR A 859 -49.32 7.81 18.65
N SER A 860 -50.21 8.23 17.76
CA SER A 860 -51.55 8.71 18.09
C SER A 860 -52.59 7.83 17.41
N ALA A 861 -53.45 7.19 18.21
CA ALA A 861 -54.55 6.38 17.70
C ALA A 861 -55.63 7.26 17.08
N GLY A 862 -56.26 6.75 16.03
CA GLY A 862 -57.44 7.32 15.40
C GLY A 862 -58.69 6.53 15.77
N GLN A 863 -59.85 7.01 15.36
CA GLN A 863 -61.12 6.29 15.52
C GLN A 863 -61.90 6.26 14.21
N VAL A 864 -62.56 5.13 13.97
CA VAL A 864 -63.57 5.00 12.91
C VAL A 864 -64.94 5.14 13.57
N GLU A 865 -65.67 6.19 13.21
CA GLU A 865 -67.08 6.35 13.56
C GLU A 865 -67.93 5.57 12.56
N VAL A 866 -68.60 4.53 13.04
CA VAL A 866 -69.53 3.73 12.24
C VAL A 866 -70.96 4.23 12.45
N ILE A 867 -71.60 4.65 11.35
CA ILE A 867 -73.02 4.99 11.32
C ILE A 867 -73.83 3.70 11.07
N GLY A 868 -74.30 3.11 12.16
CA GLY A 868 -75.14 1.90 12.18
C GLY A 868 -76.62 2.15 11.87
N LYS A 869 -77.47 1.16 12.13
CA LYS A 869 -78.92 1.28 12.01
C LYS A 869 -79.46 2.32 13.00
N PRO A 870 -80.46 3.15 12.63
CA PRO A 870 -81.11 4.05 13.58
C PRO A 870 -81.64 3.28 14.80
N THR A 871 -81.32 3.75 16.01
CA THR A 871 -81.73 3.12 17.27
C THR A 871 -83.08 3.63 17.79
N SER A 872 -83.60 4.71 17.20
CA SER A 872 -84.96 5.19 17.42
C SER A 872 -85.49 5.82 16.12
N PHE A 873 -86.74 5.53 15.79
CA PHE A 873 -87.49 6.28 14.79
C PHE A 873 -88.27 7.37 15.55
N VAL A 874 -87.86 8.63 15.42
CA VAL A 874 -88.70 9.76 15.85
C VAL A 874 -89.57 10.14 14.66
N LEU A 875 -90.87 9.87 14.77
CA LEU A 875 -91.87 10.45 13.88
C LEU A 875 -91.99 11.93 14.24
N GLU A 876 -91.41 12.81 13.43
CA GLU A 876 -91.75 14.23 13.56
C GLU A 876 -93.18 14.48 13.08
N GLN A 877 -93.87 15.38 13.76
CA GLN A 877 -95.26 15.72 13.54
C GLN A 877 -95.44 16.28 12.13
N ASN A 878 -96.20 15.59 11.29
CA ASN A 878 -96.68 16.13 10.01
C ASN A 878 -97.39 17.46 10.26
N TYR A 879 -96.91 18.55 9.65
CA TYR A 879 -97.70 19.76 9.53
C TYR A 879 -98.99 19.43 8.75
N PRO A 880 -100.17 19.79 9.26
CA PRO A 880 -101.43 19.50 8.58
C PRO A 880 -101.51 20.24 7.25
N ASN A 881 -101.77 19.48 6.19
CA ASN A 881 -102.18 19.99 4.88
C ASN A 881 -103.48 20.81 5.03
N PRO A 882 -103.52 22.09 4.61
CA PRO A 882 -104.70 22.95 4.74
C PRO A 882 -105.85 22.64 3.77
N PHE A 883 -105.77 21.61 2.91
CA PHE A 883 -106.76 21.34 1.86
C PHE A 883 -107.44 19.96 1.88
N ASN A 884 -107.55 19.27 3.01
CA ASN A 884 -108.44 18.11 3.05
C ASN A 884 -109.08 17.83 4.43
N PRO A 885 -110.35 18.22 4.65
CA PRO A 885 -111.09 17.99 5.89
C PRO A 885 -111.94 16.71 5.82
N SER A 886 -111.35 15.56 5.48
CA SER A 886 -112.04 14.27 5.67
C SER A 886 -111.08 13.10 5.89
N THR A 887 -110.99 12.71 7.17
CA THR A 887 -111.13 11.34 7.73
C THR A 887 -110.14 10.25 7.29
N THR A 888 -109.59 9.40 8.16
CA THR A 888 -109.90 8.99 9.55
C THR A 888 -108.68 8.29 10.12
#